data_AF-A0A942KLK0-F1
#
_entry.id   AF-A0A942KLK0-F1
#
_cell.length_a   1.000
_cell.length_b   1.000
_cell.length_c   1.000
_cell.angle_alpha   90.00
_cell.angle_beta   90.00
_cell.angle_gamma   90.00
#
_symmetry.space_group_name_H-M   'P 1'
#
loop_
_entity.id
_entity.type
_entity.pdbx_description
1 polymer ?
#
loop_
_entity_poly.entity_id
_entity_poly.type
_entity_poly.pdbx_seq_one_letter_code
_entity_poly.pdbx_strand_id
1 'polypeptide(L)'
;MEALVAAVNSGANAVYLGGRQFSARHSAANFDDREIEEAIAFAHRKGVMVYVAVNTLLGNNEIEAALKYLSFLHRIGADAVIVQDLGLVHAARQLLPRLVLHGSTQMTIHNPEGAKFLERQGLDRVVLARELSLAQIKEIGLRSAIGLEIFIHGALCICYSGQCLMSSFIGGRSGNRGRCAQPCRLPYSLVERQTGEQFSDNLHLLSTKDLCLIELLPEIISSGVVSFKIEGRMKRPEYVATVVRIYRGAIDRFLTDPEKFMVTEGEKKDLAQIFNRDFTTGYLYGNPGKELMGYARPNNRGIFLGRIVGIDDLGWAKVKLGEGLALGDGIEVWISKGGRIGFTVEAISRDRKRIEGAAAGETVEIRIPEEVRFGDRLFKTYDVRLMAQAQEAIGLPGAEGKIPVTAWVTISEGKPMTITIKDQDGFVGEGRSDFKAEVAEKRPLTFEVLKEQMSRLGNTPFMLEKLEAEINGSLMVPLSEINATRRMAIENLLENRTKGTSSKVISFSDYSKLVDSLFDAVRQVKKPNKKQKTRLSVLVGDYASALAAISAGADQLFVGREVFRGNRLIPREIGKLINLGAEKDCQLVLATPRIWTDEQQSDVLYIAQLALEAGAAGVLAANLGTVELINRNKFEIPLYADFSLNLFNDLSCTFLSLHGFSQLALSSELNFNQISQMRSLHKINLECIVHGNFPLMVTEHCVPGSISGSNCAGVGPADFCTTGCYGLKDRMKFVFPIETDQYCRMYLYNSKDLCLVEHLSSFLDLGLNSLRIEAGNRDAVYVGGVVRLYREALDRATEGLKDERFFAQIKERLAKFSPEGFTKGHYFRGVL
;
A
#
# COMPACT_ATOMS: atom_id res chain seq x y z
N MET A 1 -9.71 17.12 -6.01
CA MET A 1 -10.51 17.09 -7.25
C MET A 1 -9.66 17.14 -8.52
N GLU A 2 -8.77 18.12 -8.72
CA GLU A 2 -8.05 18.32 -10.00
C GLU A 2 -7.30 17.09 -10.53
N ALA A 3 -6.52 16.41 -9.68
CA ALA A 3 -5.81 15.19 -10.07
C ALA A 3 -6.75 14.03 -10.45
N LEU A 4 -7.96 13.98 -9.86
CA LEU A 4 -8.99 13.01 -10.24
C LEU A 4 -9.54 13.32 -11.63
N VAL A 5 -9.86 14.59 -11.89
CA VAL A 5 -10.30 15.05 -13.22
C VAL A 5 -9.23 14.73 -14.28
N ALA A 6 -7.96 14.99 -13.97
CA ALA A 6 -6.84 14.65 -14.83
C ALA A 6 -6.77 13.14 -15.15
N ALA A 7 -6.91 12.27 -14.14
CA ALA A 7 -6.91 10.82 -14.36
C ALA A 7 -8.09 10.37 -15.24
N VAL A 8 -9.30 10.84 -14.95
CA VAL A 8 -10.52 10.50 -15.69
C VAL A 8 -10.40 10.93 -17.15
N ASN A 9 -10.03 12.19 -17.40
CA ASN A 9 -9.93 12.72 -18.76
C ASN A 9 -8.77 12.12 -19.57
N SER A 10 -7.79 11.52 -18.89
CA SER A 10 -6.64 10.85 -19.53
C SER A 10 -6.85 9.35 -19.76
N GLY A 11 -8.04 8.82 -19.48
CA GLY A 11 -8.42 7.44 -19.83
C GLY A 11 -8.30 6.41 -18.69
N ALA A 12 -8.29 6.84 -17.43
CA ALA A 12 -8.37 5.89 -16.31
C ALA A 12 -9.74 5.19 -16.28
N ASN A 13 -9.76 3.85 -16.18
CA ASN A 13 -11.02 3.09 -15.99
C ASN A 13 -11.56 3.16 -14.56
N ALA A 14 -10.68 3.46 -13.60
CA ALA A 14 -11.05 3.68 -12.20
C ALA A 14 -10.14 4.72 -11.56
N VAL A 15 -10.68 5.47 -10.60
CA VAL A 15 -9.94 6.42 -9.76
C VAL A 15 -10.03 6.05 -8.29
N TYR A 16 -8.95 6.33 -7.56
CA TYR A 16 -8.82 6.02 -6.14
C TYR A 16 -8.84 7.32 -5.35
N LEU A 17 -9.65 7.39 -4.31
CA LEU A 17 -9.71 8.56 -3.44
C LEU A 17 -9.72 8.17 -1.96
N GLY A 18 -9.27 9.11 -1.13
CA GLY A 18 -9.26 8.96 0.32
C GLY A 18 -10.12 10.05 0.95
N GLY A 19 -11.01 9.65 1.85
CA GLY A 19 -11.73 10.58 2.70
C GLY A 19 -10.83 11.19 3.78
N ARG A 20 -11.31 12.25 4.44
CA ARG A 20 -10.63 12.84 5.61
C ARG A 20 -10.47 11.85 6.78
N GLN A 21 -11.32 10.83 6.83
CA GLN A 21 -11.31 9.78 7.85
C GLN A 21 -10.84 8.44 7.24
N PHE A 22 -10.20 7.61 8.07
CA PHE A 22 -9.88 6.19 7.81
C PHE A 22 -9.07 5.85 6.55
N SER A 23 -8.47 6.84 5.88
CA SER A 23 -7.63 6.65 4.70
C SER A 23 -6.14 6.72 5.05
N ALA A 24 -5.35 5.79 4.51
CA ALA A 24 -3.89 5.87 4.59
C ALA A 24 -3.38 7.14 3.86
N ARG A 25 -2.48 7.93 4.47
CA ARG A 25 -2.01 9.28 4.07
C ARG A 25 -2.91 10.43 4.57
N HIS A 26 -3.01 10.52 5.88
CA HIS A 26 -3.75 11.59 6.58
C HIS A 26 -3.27 13.01 6.20
N SER A 27 -2.00 13.19 5.83
CA SER A 27 -1.43 14.49 5.46
C SER A 27 -1.72 14.95 4.02
N ALA A 28 -2.41 14.15 3.21
CA ALA A 28 -2.81 14.55 1.86
C ALA A 28 -4.08 15.42 1.89
N ALA A 29 -4.30 16.22 0.84
CA ALA A 29 -5.56 16.92 0.61
C ALA A 29 -6.67 15.89 0.32
N ASN A 30 -7.37 15.47 1.37
CA ASN A 30 -8.38 14.42 1.33
C ASN A 30 -9.77 15.02 1.14
N PHE A 31 -10.62 14.25 0.46
CA PHE A 31 -11.98 14.65 0.11
C PHE A 31 -12.86 14.62 1.37
N ASP A 32 -13.70 15.64 1.56
CA ASP A 32 -14.85 15.49 2.45
C ASP A 32 -16.01 14.75 1.77
N ASP A 33 -17.03 14.44 2.56
CA ASP A 33 -18.17 13.62 2.14
C ASP A 33 -18.88 14.20 0.91
N ARG A 34 -19.01 15.52 0.81
CA ARG A 34 -19.62 16.19 -0.35
C ARG A 34 -18.71 16.10 -1.57
N GLU A 35 -17.42 16.37 -1.40
CA GLU A 35 -16.45 16.24 -2.49
C GLU A 35 -16.36 14.80 -3.03
N ILE A 36 -16.58 13.78 -2.18
CA ILE A 36 -16.64 12.37 -2.60
C ILE A 36 -17.87 12.13 -3.47
N GLU A 37 -19.05 12.59 -3.05
CA GLU A 37 -20.28 12.47 -3.83
C GLU A 37 -20.15 13.16 -5.19
N GLU A 38 -19.59 14.37 -5.22
CA GLU A 38 -19.31 15.11 -6.45
C GLU A 38 -18.30 14.37 -7.35
N ALA A 39 -17.26 13.75 -6.76
CA ALA A 39 -16.27 12.97 -7.47
C ALA A 39 -16.85 11.68 -8.09
N ILE A 40 -17.71 10.97 -7.36
CA ILE A 40 -18.42 9.78 -7.85
C ILE A 40 -19.32 10.17 -9.01
N ALA A 41 -20.17 11.19 -8.83
CA ALA A 41 -21.05 11.67 -9.88
C ALA A 41 -20.27 12.10 -11.14
N PHE A 42 -19.13 12.78 -10.97
CA PHE A 42 -18.27 13.16 -12.09
C PHE A 42 -17.69 11.95 -12.83
N ALA A 43 -17.11 10.98 -12.10
CA ALA A 43 -16.48 9.80 -12.68
C ALA A 43 -17.51 8.88 -13.37
N HIS A 44 -18.66 8.63 -12.74
CA HIS A 44 -19.72 7.79 -13.30
C HIS A 44 -20.31 8.34 -14.59
N ARG A 45 -20.48 9.67 -14.70
CA ARG A 45 -20.85 10.33 -15.97
C ARG A 45 -19.87 10.01 -17.10
N LYS A 46 -18.62 9.70 -16.79
CA LYS A 46 -17.56 9.34 -17.74
C LYS A 46 -17.33 7.83 -17.85
N GLY A 47 -18.16 7.01 -17.18
CA GLY A 47 -17.99 5.55 -17.16
C GLY A 47 -16.76 5.09 -16.36
N VAL A 48 -16.25 5.93 -15.47
CA VAL A 48 -15.08 5.64 -14.64
C VAL A 48 -15.52 5.23 -13.24
N MET A 49 -15.01 4.09 -12.76
CA MET A 49 -15.30 3.59 -11.41
C MET A 49 -14.56 4.39 -10.33
N VAL A 50 -15.11 4.45 -9.11
CA VAL A 50 -14.51 5.11 -7.96
C VAL A 50 -14.31 4.14 -6.81
N TYR A 51 -13.05 4.00 -6.40
CA TYR A 51 -12.66 3.19 -5.26
C TYR A 51 -12.23 4.08 -4.09
N VAL A 52 -12.85 3.87 -2.93
CA VAL A 52 -12.59 4.70 -1.74
C VAL A 52 -11.72 3.94 -0.74
N ALA A 53 -10.64 4.56 -0.29
CA ALA A 53 -9.70 3.97 0.65
C ALA A 53 -10.16 4.15 2.11
N VAL A 54 -10.48 3.02 2.77
CA VAL A 54 -10.79 2.89 4.20
C VAL A 54 -9.81 1.86 4.81
N ASN A 55 -8.52 2.13 4.60
CA ASN A 55 -7.44 1.17 4.74
C ASN A 55 -6.44 1.53 5.85
N THR A 56 -6.95 1.98 7.00
CA THR A 56 -6.18 2.13 8.24
C THR A 56 -6.59 1.08 9.26
N LEU A 57 -5.68 0.69 10.16
CA LEU A 57 -6.05 -0.07 11.37
C LEU A 57 -6.94 0.77 12.29
N LEU A 58 -8.00 0.18 12.83
CA LEU A 58 -9.03 0.88 13.59
C LEU A 58 -9.06 0.42 15.05
N GLY A 59 -9.10 1.37 15.99
CA GLY A 59 -9.36 1.07 17.40
C GLY A 59 -10.85 0.82 17.66
N ASN A 60 -11.17 0.22 18.81
CA ASN A 60 -12.56 -0.09 19.19
C ASN A 60 -13.51 1.12 19.12
N ASN A 61 -13.04 2.32 19.46
CA ASN A 61 -13.80 3.56 19.42
C ASN A 61 -13.99 4.14 18.00
N GLU A 62 -13.30 3.59 16.99
CA GLU A 62 -13.32 4.07 15.61
C GLU A 62 -14.19 3.19 14.69
N ILE A 63 -14.41 1.92 15.03
CA ILE A 63 -15.13 0.95 14.18
C ILE A 63 -16.56 1.42 13.88
N GLU A 64 -17.28 1.95 14.87
CA GLU A 64 -18.68 2.37 14.68
C GLU A 64 -18.78 3.49 13.64
N ALA A 65 -17.90 4.48 13.74
CA ALA A 65 -17.81 5.57 12.78
C ALA A 65 -17.39 5.05 11.39
N ALA A 66 -16.44 4.12 11.32
CA ALA A 66 -16.03 3.49 10.06
C ALA A 66 -17.19 2.73 9.38
N LEU A 67 -18.00 1.98 10.13
CA LEU A 67 -19.17 1.27 9.61
C LEU A 67 -20.25 2.23 9.10
N LYS A 68 -20.50 3.33 9.81
CA LYS A 68 -21.40 4.39 9.33
C LYS A 68 -20.86 5.02 8.03
N TYR A 69 -19.55 5.22 7.94
CA TYR A 69 -18.90 5.72 6.74
C TYR A 69 -19.00 4.73 5.57
N LEU A 70 -18.82 3.42 5.78
CA LEU A 70 -19.03 2.41 4.73
C LEU A 70 -20.47 2.42 4.19
N SER A 71 -21.47 2.59 5.07
CA SER A 71 -22.86 2.70 4.66
C SER A 71 -23.12 3.97 3.84
N PHE A 72 -22.53 5.09 4.23
CA PHE A 72 -22.56 6.32 3.45
C PHE A 72 -21.97 6.11 2.04
N LEU A 73 -20.75 5.56 1.96
CA LEU A 73 -20.08 5.28 0.69
C LEU A 73 -20.88 4.34 -0.21
N HIS A 74 -21.48 3.30 0.37
CA HIS A 74 -22.35 2.39 -0.37
C HIS A 74 -23.59 3.12 -0.93
N ARG A 75 -24.22 3.99 -0.13
CA ARG A 75 -25.44 4.72 -0.51
C ARG A 75 -25.19 5.70 -1.66
N ILE A 76 -24.06 6.39 -1.67
CA ILE A 76 -23.70 7.34 -2.72
C ILE A 76 -23.11 6.67 -3.98
N GLY A 77 -23.01 5.34 -3.99
CA GLY A 77 -22.62 4.58 -5.17
C GLY A 77 -21.11 4.40 -5.35
N ALA A 78 -20.30 4.39 -4.29
CA ALA A 78 -18.89 3.99 -4.42
C ALA A 78 -18.79 2.56 -4.96
N ASP A 79 -18.01 2.33 -6.01
CA ASP A 79 -17.93 1.03 -6.70
C ASP A 79 -17.20 -0.03 -5.89
N ALA A 80 -16.21 0.38 -5.07
CA ALA A 80 -15.56 -0.50 -4.11
C ALA A 80 -14.93 0.28 -2.95
N VAL A 81 -14.72 -0.40 -1.83
CA VAL A 81 -13.93 0.13 -0.71
C VAL A 81 -12.68 -0.71 -0.49
N ILE A 82 -11.54 -0.03 -0.37
CA ILE A 82 -10.24 -0.68 -0.10
C ILE A 82 -10.03 -0.72 1.41
N VAL A 83 -9.94 -1.92 1.97
CA VAL A 83 -9.91 -2.17 3.43
C VAL A 83 -8.64 -2.91 3.85
N GLN A 84 -8.28 -2.80 5.13
CA GLN A 84 -7.15 -3.52 5.73
C GLN A 84 -7.55 -4.24 7.03
N ASP A 85 -8.36 -3.57 7.86
CA ASP A 85 -8.72 -4.06 9.19
C ASP A 85 -9.64 -5.28 9.10
N LEU A 86 -9.20 -6.41 9.66
CA LEU A 86 -9.94 -7.68 9.61
C LEU A 86 -11.28 -7.62 10.34
N GLY A 87 -11.35 -6.83 11.43
CA GLY A 87 -12.59 -6.57 12.15
C GLY A 87 -13.60 -5.79 11.30
N LEU A 88 -13.13 -4.78 10.56
CA LEU A 88 -13.96 -4.05 9.61
C LEU A 88 -14.44 -4.95 8.46
N VAL A 89 -13.57 -5.80 7.89
CA VAL A 89 -13.95 -6.78 6.86
C VAL A 89 -15.07 -7.69 7.38
N HIS A 90 -14.87 -8.27 8.57
CA HIS A 90 -15.83 -9.17 9.20
C HIS A 90 -17.20 -8.51 9.39
N ALA A 91 -17.23 -7.30 9.96
CA ALA A 91 -18.46 -6.57 10.19
C ALA A 91 -19.13 -6.11 8.89
N ALA A 92 -18.35 -5.61 7.92
CA ALA A 92 -18.87 -5.18 6.63
C ALA A 92 -19.53 -6.34 5.87
N ARG A 93 -18.98 -7.55 5.94
CA ARG A 93 -19.59 -8.73 5.28
C ARG A 93 -20.92 -9.15 5.90
N GLN A 94 -21.13 -8.90 7.19
CA GLN A 94 -22.41 -9.15 7.85
C GLN A 94 -23.44 -8.04 7.60
N LEU A 95 -23.01 -6.78 7.62
CA LEU A 95 -23.90 -5.62 7.61
C LEU A 95 -24.13 -5.02 6.22
N LEU A 96 -23.14 -5.15 5.33
CA LEU A 96 -23.12 -4.62 3.97
C LEU A 96 -22.66 -5.70 2.97
N PRO A 97 -23.36 -6.84 2.86
CA PRO A 97 -22.91 -7.98 2.05
C PRO A 97 -22.75 -7.66 0.55
N ARG A 98 -23.41 -6.61 0.05
CA ARG A 98 -23.33 -6.15 -1.35
C ARG A 98 -22.24 -5.10 -1.59
N LEU A 99 -21.59 -4.59 -0.55
CA LEU A 99 -20.47 -3.67 -0.72
C LEU A 99 -19.26 -4.45 -1.25
N VAL A 100 -18.75 -4.05 -2.41
CA VAL A 100 -17.54 -4.61 -2.99
C VAL A 100 -16.34 -4.20 -2.13
N LEU A 101 -15.55 -5.18 -1.69
CA LEU A 101 -14.39 -4.93 -0.83
C LEU A 101 -13.11 -5.38 -1.53
N HIS A 102 -12.15 -4.48 -1.56
CA HIS A 102 -10.81 -4.73 -2.06
C HIS A 102 -9.81 -4.80 -0.90
N GLY A 103 -8.92 -5.79 -0.89
CA GLY A 103 -7.85 -5.92 0.10
C GLY A 103 -6.73 -4.93 -0.19
N SER A 104 -6.37 -4.12 0.81
CA SER A 104 -5.27 -3.17 0.74
C SER A 104 -3.91 -3.89 0.67
N THR A 105 -2.93 -3.28 0.00
CA THR A 105 -1.52 -3.73 0.03
C THR A 105 -0.95 -3.80 1.46
N GLN A 106 -1.57 -3.08 2.40
CA GLN A 106 -1.25 -3.14 3.83
C GLN A 106 -1.68 -4.44 4.53
N MET A 107 -2.45 -5.32 3.87
CA MET A 107 -2.75 -6.67 4.37
C MET A 107 -1.61 -7.65 4.10
N THR A 108 -0.55 -7.22 3.41
CA THR A 108 0.65 -8.01 3.12
C THR A 108 0.35 -9.32 2.40
N ILE A 109 -0.50 -9.32 1.37
CA ILE A 109 -0.79 -10.55 0.61
C ILE A 109 0.34 -10.82 -0.40
N HIS A 110 1.05 -11.92 -0.18
CA HIS A 110 2.31 -12.25 -0.86
C HIS A 110 2.44 -13.73 -1.25
N ASN A 111 1.35 -14.51 -1.16
CA ASN A 111 1.30 -15.91 -1.55
C ASN A 111 -0.13 -16.32 -1.95
N PRO A 112 -0.30 -17.45 -2.66
CA PRO A 112 -1.61 -17.92 -3.14
C PRO A 112 -2.62 -18.13 -2.00
N GLU A 113 -2.16 -18.65 -0.86
CA GLU A 113 -2.99 -18.94 0.30
C GLU A 113 -3.57 -17.68 0.94
N GLY A 114 -2.78 -16.60 1.01
CA GLY A 114 -3.25 -15.31 1.51
C GLY A 114 -4.33 -14.73 0.61
N ALA A 115 -4.16 -14.84 -0.72
CA ALA A 115 -5.18 -14.41 -1.67
C ALA A 115 -6.45 -15.26 -1.56
N LYS A 116 -6.30 -16.59 -1.41
CA LYS A 116 -7.44 -17.51 -1.24
C LYS A 116 -8.17 -17.30 0.08
N PHE A 117 -7.45 -16.96 1.14
CA PHE A 117 -8.04 -16.59 2.42
C PHE A 117 -8.97 -15.40 2.24
N LEU A 118 -8.52 -14.33 1.59
CA LEU A 118 -9.36 -13.14 1.35
C LEU A 118 -10.54 -13.41 0.41
N GLU A 119 -10.35 -14.25 -0.62
CA GLU A 119 -11.45 -14.71 -1.49
C GLU A 119 -12.57 -15.35 -0.64
N ARG A 120 -12.21 -16.22 0.31
CA ARG A 120 -13.17 -16.88 1.22
C ARG A 120 -13.84 -15.93 2.20
N GLN A 121 -13.17 -14.83 2.57
CA GLN A 121 -13.79 -13.74 3.33
C GLN A 121 -14.69 -12.85 2.46
N GLY A 122 -14.84 -13.19 1.18
CA GLY A 122 -15.70 -12.50 0.22
C GLY A 122 -15.08 -11.23 -0.34
N LEU A 123 -13.77 -11.03 -0.30
CA LEU A 123 -13.16 -9.89 -1.00
C LEU A 123 -13.10 -10.17 -2.50
N ASP A 124 -13.40 -9.14 -3.29
CA ASP A 124 -13.52 -9.23 -4.74
C ASP A 124 -12.17 -9.01 -5.45
N ARG A 125 -11.27 -8.27 -4.80
CA ARG A 125 -9.94 -7.93 -5.33
C ARG A 125 -8.92 -7.81 -4.21
N VAL A 126 -7.65 -8.05 -4.51
CA VAL A 126 -6.54 -7.77 -3.59
C VAL A 126 -5.43 -6.99 -4.29
N VAL A 127 -4.92 -5.96 -3.62
CA VAL A 127 -3.70 -5.26 -4.01
C VAL A 127 -2.52 -6.03 -3.43
N LEU A 128 -1.74 -6.68 -4.30
CA LEU A 128 -0.65 -7.55 -3.88
C LEU A 128 0.52 -6.77 -3.22
N ALA A 129 1.36 -7.49 -2.49
CA ALA A 129 2.66 -7.02 -2.05
C ALA A 129 3.52 -6.60 -3.26
N ARG A 130 4.38 -5.61 -3.08
CA ARG A 130 5.19 -5.01 -4.17
C ARG A 130 6.53 -5.71 -4.37
N GLU A 131 6.80 -6.69 -3.53
CA GLU A 131 8.01 -7.48 -3.44
C GLU A 131 7.93 -8.80 -4.24
N LEU A 132 6.82 -9.04 -4.94
CA LEU A 132 6.59 -10.27 -5.71
C LEU A 132 7.21 -10.22 -7.11
N SER A 133 7.70 -11.37 -7.56
CA SER A 133 8.07 -11.59 -8.96
C SER A 133 6.85 -11.86 -9.84
N LEU A 134 7.00 -11.75 -11.16
CA LEU A 134 5.94 -12.06 -12.11
C LEU A 134 5.48 -13.52 -11.99
N ALA A 135 6.42 -14.46 -11.76
CA ALA A 135 6.12 -15.86 -11.58
C ALA A 135 5.20 -16.09 -10.36
N GLN A 136 5.51 -15.44 -9.24
CA GLN A 136 4.71 -15.50 -8.02
C GLN A 136 3.32 -14.86 -8.21
N ILE A 137 3.24 -13.72 -8.90
CA ILE A 137 1.96 -13.08 -9.23
C ILE A 137 1.08 -14.02 -10.08
N LYS A 138 1.67 -14.66 -11.09
CA LYS A 138 0.98 -15.63 -11.95
C LYS A 138 0.47 -16.82 -11.14
N GLU A 139 1.30 -17.38 -10.25
CA GLU A 139 0.92 -18.51 -9.39
C GLU A 139 -0.26 -18.15 -8.47
N ILE A 140 -0.29 -16.94 -7.93
CA ILE A 140 -1.45 -16.45 -7.15
C ILE A 140 -2.72 -16.41 -8.01
N GLY A 141 -2.61 -15.89 -9.25
CA GLY A 141 -3.75 -15.79 -10.18
C GLY A 141 -4.28 -17.14 -10.65
N LEU A 142 -3.42 -18.17 -10.73
CA LEU A 142 -3.83 -19.53 -11.09
C LEU A 142 -4.60 -20.24 -9.97
N ARG A 143 -4.41 -19.84 -8.70
CA ARG A 143 -4.91 -20.56 -7.52
C ARG A 143 -6.02 -19.84 -6.76
N SER A 144 -6.36 -18.63 -7.18
CA SER A 144 -7.40 -17.81 -6.58
C SER A 144 -8.26 -17.16 -7.66
N ALA A 145 -9.57 -17.07 -7.42
CA ALA A 145 -10.49 -16.36 -8.32
C ALA A 145 -10.60 -14.86 -7.99
N ILE A 146 -9.94 -14.42 -6.91
CA ILE A 146 -9.93 -13.01 -6.51
C ILE A 146 -9.24 -12.15 -7.57
N GLY A 147 -9.80 -10.98 -7.87
CA GLY A 147 -9.15 -10.03 -8.78
C GLY A 147 -7.77 -9.62 -8.26
N LEU A 148 -6.76 -9.61 -9.12
CA LEU A 148 -5.41 -9.17 -8.76
C LEU A 148 -5.15 -7.73 -9.20
N GLU A 149 -4.62 -6.92 -8.28
CA GLU A 149 -4.15 -5.56 -8.52
C GLU A 149 -2.69 -5.41 -8.12
N ILE A 150 -1.88 -4.77 -8.97
CA ILE A 150 -0.49 -4.43 -8.65
C ILE A 150 -0.21 -2.96 -8.91
N PHE A 151 0.79 -2.41 -8.22
CA PHE A 151 1.36 -1.11 -8.60
C PHE A 151 2.23 -1.27 -9.84
N ILE A 152 2.08 -0.38 -10.82
CA ILE A 152 2.86 -0.36 -12.06
C ILE A 152 3.72 0.89 -12.22
N HIS A 153 3.41 1.97 -11.50
CA HIS A 153 4.15 3.23 -11.60
C HIS A 153 4.12 4.06 -10.31
N GLY A 154 5.27 4.64 -9.95
CA GLY A 154 5.41 5.62 -8.87
C GLY A 154 6.22 5.14 -7.68
N ALA A 155 6.00 5.73 -6.50
CA ALA A 155 6.87 5.49 -5.35
C ALA A 155 6.80 4.04 -4.82
N LEU A 156 7.95 3.36 -4.78
CA LEU A 156 8.10 2.03 -4.20
C LEU A 156 8.42 2.12 -2.70
N CYS A 157 7.87 1.20 -1.90
CA CYS A 157 8.24 1.03 -0.49
C CYS A 157 9.28 -0.08 -0.42
N ILE A 158 10.29 0.11 0.43
CA ILE A 158 11.30 -0.91 0.67
C ILE A 158 10.78 -2.06 1.55
N CYS A 159 9.85 -1.78 2.45
CA CYS A 159 9.28 -2.76 3.38
C CYS A 159 8.01 -3.38 2.81
N TYR A 160 7.81 -4.67 3.10
CA TYR A 160 6.51 -5.32 2.98
C TYR A 160 5.43 -4.46 3.65
N SER A 161 4.46 -4.04 2.85
CA SER A 161 3.43 -3.09 3.29
C SER A 161 2.54 -3.72 4.36
N GLY A 162 2.26 -3.00 5.44
CA GLY A 162 1.60 -3.54 6.64
C GLY A 162 2.56 -4.02 7.74
N GLN A 163 3.84 -4.25 7.42
CA GLN A 163 4.83 -4.82 8.35
C GLN A 163 5.89 -3.81 8.84
N CYS A 164 5.72 -2.51 8.52
CA CYS A 164 6.66 -1.46 8.89
C CYS A 164 6.22 -0.71 10.14
N LEU A 165 7.01 -0.81 11.21
CA LEU A 165 6.83 -0.12 12.49
C LEU A 165 7.90 0.96 12.72
N MET A 166 8.81 1.15 11.77
CA MET A 166 9.91 2.11 11.90
C MET A 166 9.42 3.55 12.15
N SER A 167 8.39 3.99 11.41
CA SER A 167 7.85 5.35 11.55
C SER A 167 7.19 5.60 12.91
N SER A 168 6.48 4.62 13.45
CA SER A 168 5.85 4.75 14.77
C SER A 168 6.90 4.68 15.88
N PHE A 169 7.80 3.70 15.86
CA PHE A 169 8.79 3.57 16.94
C PHE A 169 9.72 4.77 17.04
N ILE A 170 10.15 5.34 15.90
CA ILE A 170 10.99 6.55 15.87
C ILE A 170 10.18 7.81 16.23
N GLY A 171 9.01 8.01 15.63
CA GLY A 171 8.35 9.33 15.62
C GLY A 171 6.89 9.37 16.08
N GLY A 172 6.31 8.26 16.54
CA GLY A 172 4.92 8.17 17.00
C GLY A 172 3.86 8.13 15.89
N ARG A 173 4.26 8.15 14.61
CA ARG A 173 3.34 8.22 13.46
C ARG A 173 3.24 6.86 12.77
N SER A 174 2.09 6.17 12.90
CA SER A 174 1.94 4.81 12.36
C SER A 174 1.75 4.82 10.85
N GLY A 175 2.54 4.01 10.14
CA GLY A 175 2.35 3.78 8.72
C GLY A 175 1.05 3.03 8.43
N ASN A 176 0.72 2.06 9.28
CA ASN A 176 -0.48 1.22 9.19
C ASN A 176 -1.77 2.01 9.54
N ARG A 177 -1.64 3.20 10.13
CA ARG A 177 -2.74 4.16 10.34
C ARG A 177 -2.63 5.40 9.44
N GLY A 178 -1.82 5.33 8.38
CA GLY A 178 -1.80 6.36 7.35
C GLY A 178 -0.96 7.59 7.65
N ARG A 179 -0.11 7.58 8.67
CA ARG A 179 0.68 8.74 9.10
C ARG A 179 2.19 8.60 8.88
N CYS A 180 2.64 7.61 8.10
CA CYS A 180 4.06 7.33 7.82
C CYS A 180 4.87 8.60 7.55
N ALA A 181 5.93 8.83 8.34
CA ALA A 181 6.84 9.97 8.22
C ALA A 181 8.01 9.72 7.26
N GLN A 182 8.01 8.58 6.56
CA GLN A 182 9.01 8.18 5.59
C GLN A 182 10.47 8.12 6.13
N PRO A 183 10.73 7.48 7.29
CA PRO A 183 12.08 7.40 7.83
C PRO A 183 13.07 6.70 6.88
N CYS A 184 12.60 5.78 6.03
CA CYS A 184 13.40 5.14 4.99
C CYS A 184 13.97 6.11 3.93
N ARG A 185 13.50 7.36 3.87
CA ARG A 185 14.03 8.40 2.99
C ARG A 185 15.15 9.22 3.65
N LEU A 186 15.44 9.02 4.94
CA LEU A 186 16.54 9.67 5.63
C LEU A 186 17.89 9.02 5.27
N PRO A 187 19.02 9.73 5.44
CA PRO A 187 20.33 9.15 5.25
C PRO A 187 20.80 8.33 6.46
N TYR A 188 21.57 7.28 6.17
CA TYR A 188 22.14 6.34 7.13
C TYR A 188 23.58 5.96 6.73
N SER A 189 24.37 5.51 7.70
CA SER A 189 25.69 4.91 7.49
C SER A 189 25.63 3.42 7.85
N LEU A 190 26.10 2.56 6.95
CA LEU A 190 26.25 1.13 7.25
C LEU A 190 27.50 0.94 8.13
N VAL A 191 27.32 0.30 9.28
CA VAL A 191 28.40 0.02 10.23
C VAL A 191 28.40 -1.45 10.66
N GLU A 192 29.56 -1.98 10.99
CA GLU A 192 29.71 -3.21 11.77
C GLU A 192 29.65 -2.83 13.26
N ARG A 193 28.83 -3.55 14.04
CA ARG A 193 28.42 -3.15 15.39
C ARG A 193 29.44 -3.49 16.49
N GLN A 194 30.33 -4.44 16.26
CA GLN A 194 31.35 -4.87 17.22
C GLN A 194 32.63 -4.02 17.09
N THR A 195 33.11 -3.80 15.87
CA THR A 195 34.31 -3.03 15.54
C THR A 195 34.02 -1.53 15.39
N GLY A 196 32.78 -1.18 15.03
CA GLY A 196 32.41 0.19 14.69
C GLY A 196 32.88 0.62 13.29
N GLU A 197 33.42 -0.30 12.50
CA GLU A 197 33.87 -0.02 11.13
C GLU A 197 32.71 0.47 10.26
N GLN A 198 32.94 1.53 9.48
CA GLN A 198 31.93 2.16 8.65
C GLN A 198 32.16 1.84 7.18
N PHE A 199 31.14 1.28 6.53
CA PHE A 199 31.18 0.81 5.13
C PHE A 199 30.53 1.78 4.14
N SER A 200 29.69 2.67 4.64
CA SER A 200 29.11 3.77 3.85
C SER A 200 28.90 4.99 4.73
N ASP A 201 28.90 6.18 4.14
CA ASP A 201 28.68 7.42 4.88
C ASP A 201 27.46 8.18 4.35
N ASN A 202 26.46 8.37 5.23
CA ASN A 202 25.35 9.30 5.04
C ASN A 202 24.60 9.13 3.70
N LEU A 203 24.32 7.88 3.31
CA LEU A 203 23.60 7.53 2.07
C LEU A 203 22.12 7.23 2.32
N HIS A 204 21.28 7.37 1.30
CA HIS A 204 19.87 6.99 1.37
C HIS A 204 19.69 5.47 1.18
N LEU A 205 20.23 4.68 2.11
CA LEU A 205 20.35 3.22 2.03
C LEU A 205 19.01 2.48 1.93
N LEU A 206 17.91 3.10 2.35
CA LEU A 206 16.56 2.52 2.36
C LEU A 206 15.60 3.18 1.35
N SER A 207 16.11 4.08 0.51
CA SER A 207 15.29 4.87 -0.42
C SER A 207 15.34 4.27 -1.83
N THR A 208 14.26 3.58 -2.21
CA THR A 208 14.13 3.00 -3.55
C THR A 208 14.01 4.08 -4.64
N LYS A 209 14.39 3.71 -5.87
CA LYS A 209 13.96 4.37 -7.11
C LYS A 209 12.42 4.27 -7.26
N ASP A 210 11.85 5.01 -8.20
CA ASP A 210 10.41 4.89 -8.50
C ASP A 210 10.16 3.67 -9.42
N LEU A 211 9.02 3.00 -9.24
CA LEU A 211 8.59 1.89 -10.06
C LEU A 211 8.15 2.39 -11.45
N CYS A 212 8.53 1.69 -12.52
CA CYS A 212 7.96 1.89 -13.84
C CYS A 212 7.95 0.57 -14.60
N LEU A 213 6.76 0.06 -14.92
CA LEU A 213 6.56 -1.24 -15.57
C LEU A 213 5.99 -1.12 -16.99
N ILE A 214 6.08 0.05 -17.62
CA ILE A 214 5.46 0.34 -18.92
C ILE A 214 5.89 -0.65 -20.01
N GLU A 215 7.16 -1.03 -20.05
CA GLU A 215 7.69 -1.99 -21.04
C GLU A 215 7.27 -3.43 -20.76
N LEU A 216 6.82 -3.72 -19.54
CA LEU A 216 6.49 -5.07 -19.07
C LEU A 216 4.98 -5.33 -19.06
N LEU A 217 4.18 -4.40 -19.59
CA LEU A 217 2.73 -4.53 -19.66
C LEU A 217 2.26 -5.85 -20.33
N PRO A 218 2.86 -6.33 -21.44
CA PRO A 218 2.45 -7.60 -22.06
C PRO A 218 2.50 -8.78 -21.09
N GLU A 219 3.61 -8.90 -20.37
CA GLU A 219 3.87 -9.96 -19.39
C GLU A 219 2.94 -9.85 -18.19
N ILE A 220 2.72 -8.63 -17.70
CA ILE A 220 1.83 -8.35 -16.57
C ILE A 220 0.37 -8.66 -16.93
N ILE A 221 -0.12 -8.20 -18.08
CA ILE A 221 -1.49 -8.47 -18.55
C ILE A 221 -1.68 -9.99 -18.70
N SER A 222 -0.70 -10.68 -19.28
CA SER A 222 -0.74 -12.13 -19.48
C SER A 222 -0.65 -12.94 -18.17
N SER A 223 -0.25 -12.34 -17.06
CA SER A 223 -0.17 -13.00 -15.75
C SER A 223 -1.52 -13.13 -15.03
N GLY A 224 -2.60 -12.55 -15.58
CA GLY A 224 -3.93 -12.55 -14.98
C GLY A 224 -4.21 -11.37 -14.05
N VAL A 225 -3.33 -10.36 -14.03
CA VAL A 225 -3.59 -9.11 -13.31
C VAL A 225 -4.64 -8.29 -14.06
N VAL A 226 -5.68 -7.87 -13.35
CA VAL A 226 -6.85 -7.19 -13.92
C VAL A 226 -6.91 -5.69 -13.58
N SER A 227 -6.00 -5.21 -12.73
CA SER A 227 -5.96 -3.80 -12.31
C SER A 227 -4.52 -3.30 -12.16
N PHE A 228 -4.21 -2.22 -12.87
CA PHE A 228 -2.89 -1.60 -12.88
C PHE A 228 -2.94 -0.27 -12.13
N LYS A 229 -2.31 -0.24 -10.95
CA LYS A 229 -2.38 0.90 -10.05
C LYS A 229 -1.23 1.87 -10.27
N ILE A 230 -1.58 3.14 -10.44
CA ILE A 230 -0.65 4.25 -10.64
C ILE A 230 -0.72 5.18 -9.42
N GLU A 231 0.44 5.63 -8.94
CA GLU A 231 0.54 6.57 -7.82
C GLU A 231 0.10 7.98 -8.24
N GLY A 232 -1.12 8.39 -7.87
CA GLY A 232 -1.60 9.75 -8.12
C GLY A 232 -1.66 10.68 -6.90
N ARG A 233 -1.54 10.16 -5.68
CA ARG A 233 -1.83 10.95 -4.47
C ARG A 233 -0.64 11.81 -4.08
N MET A 234 -0.89 13.10 -3.82
CA MET A 234 0.14 14.15 -3.64
C MET A 234 0.95 14.44 -4.91
N LYS A 235 0.48 14.00 -6.09
CA LYS A 235 1.04 14.38 -7.38
C LYS A 235 0.23 15.53 -7.99
N ARG A 236 0.89 16.31 -8.85
CA ARG A 236 0.22 17.39 -9.59
C ARG A 236 -0.67 16.79 -10.68
N PRO A 237 -1.77 17.46 -11.08
CA PRO A 237 -2.68 16.97 -12.12
C PRO A 237 -1.95 16.61 -13.43
N GLU A 238 -0.95 17.37 -13.84
CA GLU A 238 -0.17 17.17 -15.07
C GLU A 238 0.62 15.86 -15.04
N TYR A 239 1.15 15.50 -13.87
CA TYR A 239 1.78 14.20 -13.65
C TYR A 239 0.79 13.07 -13.85
N VAL A 240 -0.38 13.19 -13.22
CA VAL A 240 -1.41 12.16 -13.31
C VAL A 240 -1.89 12.01 -14.75
N ALA A 241 -2.15 13.12 -15.44
CA ALA A 241 -2.60 13.10 -16.83
C ALA A 241 -1.58 12.42 -17.76
N THR A 242 -0.32 12.82 -17.68
CA THR A 242 0.76 12.29 -18.52
C THR A 242 0.95 10.79 -18.31
N VAL A 243 1.07 10.35 -17.05
CA VAL A 243 1.31 8.94 -16.74
C VAL A 243 0.11 8.09 -17.15
N VAL A 244 -1.12 8.50 -16.81
CA VAL A 244 -2.33 7.74 -17.17
C VAL A 244 -2.49 7.63 -18.68
N ARG A 245 -2.31 8.73 -19.42
CA ARG A 245 -2.41 8.75 -20.89
C ARG A 245 -1.42 7.78 -21.54
N ILE A 246 -0.16 7.79 -21.09
CA ILE A 246 0.90 6.91 -21.64
C ILE A 246 0.59 5.45 -21.37
N TYR A 247 0.21 5.10 -20.13
CA TYR A 247 -0.15 3.72 -19.79
C TYR A 247 -1.41 3.26 -20.53
N ARG A 248 -2.44 4.11 -20.64
CA ARG A 248 -3.67 3.80 -21.38
C ARG A 248 -3.36 3.48 -22.84
N GLY A 249 -2.63 4.36 -23.51
CA GLY A 249 -2.21 4.15 -24.90
C GLY A 249 -1.36 2.89 -25.09
N ALA A 250 -0.45 2.59 -24.16
CA ALA A 250 0.34 1.36 -24.22
C ALA A 250 -0.52 0.09 -24.05
N ILE A 251 -1.48 0.10 -23.12
CA ILE A 251 -2.41 -1.02 -22.95
C ILE A 251 -3.29 -1.18 -24.19
N ASP A 252 -3.83 -0.09 -24.74
CA ASP A 252 -4.69 -0.15 -25.93
C ASP A 252 -3.95 -0.68 -27.16
N ARG A 253 -2.67 -0.29 -27.33
CA ARG A 253 -1.79 -0.87 -28.36
C ARG A 253 -1.63 -2.37 -28.16
N PHE A 254 -1.37 -2.83 -26.93
CA PHE A 254 -1.25 -4.26 -26.64
C PHE A 254 -2.55 -5.02 -26.92
N LEU A 255 -3.70 -4.47 -26.53
CA LEU A 255 -5.01 -5.12 -26.75
C LEU A 255 -5.41 -5.15 -28.23
N THR A 256 -4.96 -4.17 -29.02
CA THR A 256 -5.25 -4.10 -30.46
C THR A 256 -4.38 -5.07 -31.26
N ASP A 257 -3.07 -5.10 -30.98
CA ASP A 257 -2.11 -5.96 -31.67
C ASP A 257 -0.97 -6.36 -30.71
N PRO A 258 -1.12 -7.49 -29.99
CA PRO A 258 -0.13 -7.94 -29.01
C PRO A 258 1.27 -8.15 -29.61
N GLU A 259 1.37 -8.55 -30.88
CA GLU A 259 2.65 -8.82 -31.55
C GLU A 259 3.42 -7.53 -31.89
N LYS A 260 2.72 -6.39 -32.00
CA LYS A 260 3.33 -5.08 -32.29
C LYS A 260 3.42 -4.16 -31.09
N PHE A 261 3.29 -4.70 -29.87
CA PHE A 261 3.46 -3.89 -28.68
C PHE A 261 4.84 -3.21 -28.66
N MET A 262 4.83 -1.90 -28.50
CA MET A 262 6.04 -1.11 -28.28
C MET A 262 5.73 0.09 -27.40
N VAL A 263 6.74 0.51 -26.64
CA VAL A 263 6.76 1.80 -25.93
C VAL A 263 7.73 2.70 -26.67
N THR A 264 7.27 3.87 -27.10
CA THR A 264 8.09 4.81 -27.86
C THR A 264 9.13 5.47 -26.97
N GLU A 265 10.28 5.85 -27.53
CA GLU A 265 11.30 6.60 -26.79
C GLU A 265 10.78 7.96 -26.29
N GLY A 266 9.82 8.57 -27.00
CA GLY A 266 9.12 9.77 -26.56
C GLY A 266 8.33 9.54 -25.26
N GLU A 267 7.55 8.45 -25.17
CA GLU A 267 6.79 8.11 -23.97
C GLU A 267 7.71 7.82 -22.77
N LYS A 268 8.82 7.09 -22.99
CA LYS A 268 9.81 6.85 -21.93
C LYS A 268 10.40 8.15 -21.41
N LYS A 269 10.68 9.09 -22.31
CA LYS A 269 11.20 10.41 -21.99
C LYS A 269 10.17 11.26 -21.23
N ASP A 270 8.92 11.27 -21.66
CA ASP A 270 7.84 11.99 -20.97
C ASP A 270 7.68 11.48 -19.53
N LEU A 271 7.66 10.14 -19.34
CA LEU A 271 7.66 9.53 -18.00
C LEU A 271 8.91 9.93 -17.20
N ALA A 272 10.07 9.98 -17.84
CA ALA A 272 11.33 10.38 -17.21
C ALA A 272 11.37 11.87 -16.81
N GLN A 273 10.61 12.74 -17.49
CA GLN A 273 10.59 14.17 -17.22
C GLN A 273 9.51 14.58 -16.21
N ILE A 274 8.35 13.90 -16.21
CA ILE A 274 7.16 14.36 -15.48
C ILE A 274 7.28 14.21 -13.95
N PHE A 275 8.21 13.36 -13.46
CA PHE A 275 8.82 13.31 -12.12
C PHE A 275 9.29 11.87 -11.86
N ASN A 276 10.56 11.65 -11.48
CA ASN A 276 11.00 10.37 -10.92
C ASN A 276 12.28 10.47 -10.08
N ARG A 277 12.57 9.40 -9.35
CA ARG A 277 13.81 9.15 -8.62
C ARG A 277 14.67 8.09 -9.34
N ASP A 278 14.82 8.21 -10.65
CA ASP A 278 15.10 7.11 -11.59
C ASP A 278 14.03 6.02 -11.53
N PHE A 279 14.07 5.12 -12.51
CA PHE A 279 13.16 3.98 -12.58
C PHE A 279 13.82 2.66 -12.19
N THR A 280 12.99 1.77 -11.64
CA THR A 280 13.27 0.36 -11.39
C THR A 280 12.05 -0.46 -11.79
N THR A 281 12.28 -1.71 -12.18
CA THR A 281 11.22 -2.71 -12.36
C THR A 281 10.78 -3.35 -11.03
N GLY A 282 11.35 -2.89 -9.91
CA GLY A 282 11.07 -3.44 -8.59
C GLY A 282 11.57 -4.89 -8.50
N TYR A 283 10.70 -5.78 -8.04
CA TYR A 283 11.03 -7.20 -7.83
C TYR A 283 10.48 -8.12 -8.92
N LEU A 284 9.96 -7.55 -10.03
CA LEU A 284 9.21 -8.33 -11.03
C LEU A 284 10.06 -9.45 -11.67
N TYR A 285 11.37 -9.23 -11.82
CA TYR A 285 12.36 -10.22 -12.27
C TYR A 285 13.27 -10.73 -11.14
N GLY A 286 12.77 -10.71 -9.91
CA GLY A 286 13.56 -11.01 -8.71
C GLY A 286 14.26 -9.79 -8.14
N ASN A 287 15.17 -10.01 -7.18
CA ASN A 287 15.79 -8.94 -6.41
C ASN A 287 16.91 -8.22 -7.19
N PRO A 288 16.76 -6.92 -7.54
CA PRO A 288 17.75 -6.21 -8.33
C PRO A 288 18.94 -5.69 -7.50
N GLY A 289 19.00 -5.99 -6.20
CA GLY A 289 20.08 -5.59 -5.31
C GLY A 289 20.28 -4.07 -5.28
N LYS A 290 21.52 -3.62 -5.53
CA LYS A 290 21.89 -2.19 -5.55
C LYS A 290 21.07 -1.36 -6.54
N GLU A 291 20.58 -1.96 -7.63
CA GLU A 291 19.85 -1.24 -8.68
C GLU A 291 18.43 -0.85 -8.25
N LEU A 292 17.93 -1.40 -7.14
CA LEU A 292 16.67 -0.96 -6.53
C LEU A 292 16.75 0.46 -5.96
N MET A 293 17.94 0.87 -5.52
CA MET A 293 18.11 2.01 -4.62
C MET A 293 18.54 3.29 -5.33
N GLY A 294 17.96 4.39 -4.88
CA GLY A 294 18.37 5.75 -5.21
C GLY A 294 19.36 6.31 -4.19
N TYR A 295 20.48 5.61 -3.91
CA TYR A 295 21.41 5.94 -2.82
C TYR A 295 21.81 7.41 -2.75
N ALA A 296 22.01 8.02 -3.91
CA ALA A 296 22.46 9.40 -4.00
C ALA A 296 21.44 10.38 -3.42
N ARG A 297 20.14 10.27 -3.78
CA ARG A 297 19.08 11.24 -3.42
C ARG A 297 17.65 10.69 -3.52
N PRO A 298 16.71 11.19 -2.70
CA PRO A 298 15.30 10.76 -2.67
C PRO A 298 14.34 11.67 -3.46
N ASN A 299 14.81 12.68 -4.21
CA ASN A 299 13.96 13.68 -4.88
C ASN A 299 14.05 13.61 -6.41
N ASN A 300 13.21 14.40 -7.12
CA ASN A 300 13.21 14.47 -8.59
C ASN A 300 14.61 14.76 -9.13
N ARG A 301 15.08 13.97 -10.11
CA ARG A 301 16.42 14.12 -10.70
C ARG A 301 16.44 14.99 -11.95
N GLY A 302 15.30 15.11 -12.64
CA GLY A 302 15.26 15.68 -13.98
C GLY A 302 16.09 14.86 -14.98
N ILE A 303 16.05 15.26 -16.25
CA ILE A 303 16.87 14.64 -17.30
C ILE A 303 18.15 15.43 -17.53
N PHE A 304 19.24 14.76 -17.89
CA PHE A 304 20.50 15.45 -18.18
C PHE A 304 20.34 16.34 -19.42
N LEU A 305 20.48 17.65 -19.23
CA LEU A 305 20.29 18.64 -20.26
C LEU A 305 21.58 18.97 -21.01
N GLY A 306 22.74 18.91 -20.33
CA GLY A 306 24.02 19.27 -20.93
C GLY A 306 25.09 19.70 -19.93
N ARG A 307 26.20 20.23 -20.45
CA ARG A 307 27.29 20.83 -19.65
C ARG A 307 27.56 22.26 -20.05
N ILE A 308 28.03 23.04 -19.09
CA ILE A 308 28.59 24.37 -19.36
C ILE A 308 29.91 24.20 -20.10
N VAL A 309 29.99 24.78 -21.30
CA VAL A 309 31.16 24.78 -22.19
C VAL A 309 31.83 26.14 -22.31
N GLY A 310 31.28 27.17 -21.67
CA GLY A 310 31.86 28.50 -21.60
C GLY A 310 30.98 29.44 -20.78
N ILE A 311 31.54 30.53 -20.30
CA ILE A 311 30.83 31.59 -19.59
C ILE A 311 31.36 32.90 -20.17
N ASP A 312 30.48 33.83 -20.53
CA ASP A 312 30.90 35.15 -20.99
C ASP A 312 31.02 36.15 -19.83
N ASP A 313 31.66 37.29 -20.10
CA ASP A 313 31.89 38.36 -19.12
C ASP A 313 30.59 39.03 -18.62
N LEU A 314 29.45 38.73 -19.27
CA LEU A 314 28.12 39.25 -18.94
C LEU A 314 27.29 38.24 -18.11
N GLY A 315 27.89 37.10 -17.73
CA GLY A 315 27.27 36.08 -16.89
C GLY A 315 26.36 35.09 -17.65
N TRP A 316 26.47 35.01 -18.98
CA TRP A 316 25.77 33.98 -19.75
C TRP A 316 26.60 32.70 -19.81
N ALA A 317 25.98 31.60 -19.39
CA ALA A 317 26.56 30.28 -19.51
C ALA A 317 26.25 29.71 -20.90
N LYS A 318 27.30 29.39 -21.65
CA LYS A 318 27.21 28.64 -22.90
C LYS A 318 27.08 27.15 -22.58
N VAL A 319 26.02 26.53 -23.06
CA VAL A 319 25.65 25.14 -22.74
C VAL A 319 25.55 24.34 -24.03
N LYS A 320 26.26 23.21 -24.09
CA LYS A 320 26.03 22.21 -25.15
C LYS A 320 24.88 21.32 -24.71
N LEU A 321 23.76 21.43 -25.41
CA LEU A 321 22.54 20.71 -25.08
C LEU A 321 22.65 19.25 -25.53
N GLY A 322 22.40 18.32 -24.61
CA GLY A 322 22.04 16.95 -24.91
C GLY A 322 20.55 16.78 -25.20
N GLU A 323 19.73 17.74 -24.75
CA GLU A 323 18.27 17.67 -24.83
C GLU A 323 17.63 19.01 -25.17
N GLY A 324 16.37 18.99 -25.63
CA GLY A 324 15.65 20.20 -25.99
C GLY A 324 15.38 21.14 -24.80
N LEU A 325 15.56 22.44 -25.03
CA LEU A 325 15.38 23.50 -24.05
C LEU A 325 14.39 24.56 -24.55
N ALA A 326 13.49 25.05 -23.70
CA ALA A 326 12.53 26.10 -23.99
C ALA A 326 12.51 27.16 -22.87
N LEU A 327 12.11 28.38 -23.22
CA LEU A 327 11.81 29.42 -22.22
C LEU A 327 10.71 28.93 -21.27
N GLY A 328 10.90 29.13 -19.97
CA GLY A 328 10.00 28.65 -18.92
C GLY A 328 10.32 27.25 -18.38
N ASP A 329 11.29 26.54 -18.96
CA ASP A 329 11.77 25.28 -18.38
C ASP A 329 12.45 25.49 -17.04
N GLY A 330 12.30 24.53 -16.12
CA GLY A 330 13.03 24.53 -14.85
C GLY A 330 14.32 23.72 -14.97
N ILE A 331 15.44 24.32 -14.59
CA ILE A 331 16.76 23.70 -14.61
C ILE A 331 17.32 23.63 -13.20
N GLU A 332 17.99 22.51 -12.89
CA GLU A 332 18.89 22.40 -11.76
C GLU A 332 20.34 22.29 -12.26
N VAL A 333 21.21 23.17 -11.78
CA VAL A 333 22.66 23.14 -12.07
C VAL A 333 23.39 22.51 -10.90
N TRP A 334 24.24 21.54 -11.22
CA TRP A 334 25.08 20.88 -10.23
C TRP A 334 26.45 21.53 -10.26
N ILE A 335 26.65 22.45 -9.32
CA ILE A 335 27.88 23.22 -9.19
C ILE A 335 28.97 22.41 -8.50
N SER A 336 30.19 22.52 -9.02
CA SER A 336 31.37 21.80 -8.53
C SER A 336 31.75 22.12 -7.07
N LYS A 337 31.33 23.28 -6.54
CA LYS A 337 31.42 23.67 -5.12
C LYS A 337 30.16 24.45 -4.75
N GLY A 338 29.48 24.08 -3.65
CA GLY A 338 28.37 24.89 -3.09
C GLY A 338 26.97 24.28 -3.17
N GLY A 339 26.78 23.11 -3.79
CA GLY A 339 25.49 22.41 -3.78
C GLY A 339 24.80 22.40 -5.14
N ARG A 340 23.57 22.93 -5.22
CA ARG A 340 22.75 22.92 -6.43
C ARG A 340 21.89 24.17 -6.52
N ILE A 341 21.69 24.66 -7.74
CA ILE A 341 20.91 25.86 -8.01
C ILE A 341 19.75 25.48 -8.91
N GLY A 342 18.52 25.66 -8.43
CA GLY A 342 17.30 25.48 -9.21
C GLY A 342 16.74 26.82 -9.66
N PHE A 343 16.46 26.99 -10.95
CA PHE A 343 15.85 28.21 -11.47
C PHE A 343 15.03 27.93 -12.74
N THR A 344 14.19 28.90 -13.11
CA THR A 344 13.41 28.88 -14.35
C THR A 344 14.14 29.63 -15.45
N VAL A 345 14.16 29.09 -16.66
CA VAL A 345 14.85 29.66 -17.82
C VAL A 345 14.06 30.86 -18.35
N GLU A 346 14.51 32.05 -18.02
CA GLU A 346 13.86 33.31 -18.43
C GLU A 346 14.37 33.85 -19.77
N ALA A 347 15.57 33.43 -20.20
CA ALA A 347 16.17 33.89 -21.45
C ALA A 347 17.11 32.83 -22.06
N ILE A 348 16.99 32.63 -23.37
CA ILE A 348 17.87 31.78 -24.19
C ILE A 348 18.38 32.63 -25.36
N SER A 349 19.67 32.54 -25.63
CA SER A 349 20.32 33.15 -26.78
C SER A 349 21.05 32.09 -27.61
N ARG A 350 21.16 32.34 -28.92
CA ARG A 350 22.12 31.67 -29.80
C ARG A 350 22.74 32.74 -30.69
N ASP A 351 24.07 32.81 -30.70
CA ASP A 351 24.82 33.82 -31.47
C ASP A 351 24.35 35.26 -31.19
N ARG A 352 24.09 35.56 -29.91
CA ARG A 352 23.57 36.85 -29.41
C ARG A 352 22.16 37.23 -29.88
N LYS A 353 21.40 36.30 -30.47
CA LYS A 353 19.99 36.49 -30.80
C LYS A 353 19.12 35.74 -29.81
N ARG A 354 18.10 36.41 -29.26
CA ARG A 354 17.10 35.77 -28.40
C ARG A 354 16.29 34.75 -29.19
N ILE A 355 16.10 33.59 -28.58
CA ILE A 355 15.30 32.48 -29.12
C ILE A 355 14.36 31.96 -28.04
N GLU A 356 13.27 31.31 -28.44
CA GLU A 356 12.27 30.75 -27.52
C GLU A 356 12.58 29.30 -27.10
N GLY A 357 13.46 28.64 -27.83
CA GLY A 357 13.93 27.30 -27.52
C GLY A 357 14.98 26.80 -28.50
N ALA A 358 15.60 25.68 -28.15
CA ALA A 358 16.69 25.03 -28.88
C ALA A 358 16.55 23.50 -28.80
N ALA A 359 17.04 22.82 -29.83
CA ALA A 359 16.99 21.37 -29.97
C ALA A 359 18.19 20.68 -29.31
N ALA A 360 18.06 19.37 -29.08
CA ALA A 360 19.17 18.53 -28.68
C ALA A 360 20.34 18.65 -29.66
N GLY A 361 21.56 18.69 -29.12
CA GLY A 361 22.79 18.86 -29.90
C GLY A 361 23.14 20.32 -30.23
N GLU A 362 22.26 21.29 -29.99
CA GLU A 362 22.59 22.70 -30.20
C GLU A 362 23.43 23.27 -29.04
N THR A 363 24.14 24.37 -29.31
CA THR A 363 24.84 25.13 -28.27
C THR A 363 24.14 26.46 -28.10
N VAL A 364 23.74 26.78 -26.87
CA VAL A 364 23.00 28.02 -26.55
C VAL A 364 23.64 28.74 -25.38
N GLU A 365 23.34 30.02 -25.24
CA GLU A 365 23.65 30.82 -24.05
C GLU A 365 22.40 30.97 -23.19
N ILE A 366 22.52 30.70 -21.89
CA ILE A 366 21.45 30.91 -20.89
C ILE A 366 21.95 31.78 -19.75
N ARG A 367 21.05 32.57 -19.15
CA ARG A 367 21.37 33.37 -17.97
C ARG A 367 21.19 32.51 -16.71
N ILE A 368 22.24 32.40 -15.90
CA ILE A 368 22.22 31.63 -14.65
C ILE A 368 22.31 32.59 -13.45
N PRO A 369 21.48 32.43 -12.40
CA PRO A 369 21.40 33.40 -11.30
C PRO A 369 22.64 33.50 -10.40
N GLU A 370 23.45 32.46 -10.34
CA GLU A 370 24.62 32.35 -9.45
C GLU A 370 25.87 31.94 -10.24
N GLU A 371 27.04 32.08 -9.61
CA GLU A 371 28.31 31.69 -10.22
C GLU A 371 28.36 30.21 -10.55
N VAL A 372 28.60 29.91 -11.82
CA VAL A 372 28.78 28.56 -12.36
C VAL A 372 30.17 28.41 -12.95
N ARG A 373 30.59 27.18 -13.22
CA ARG A 373 31.91 26.86 -13.76
C ARG A 373 31.84 26.02 -15.02
N PHE A 374 32.89 26.10 -15.83
CA PHE A 374 33.09 25.19 -16.93
C PHE A 374 32.99 23.73 -16.46
N GLY A 375 32.21 22.92 -17.16
CA GLY A 375 32.00 21.50 -16.86
C GLY A 375 30.85 21.22 -15.88
N ASP A 376 30.27 22.22 -15.23
CA ASP A 376 29.08 22.02 -14.39
C ASP A 376 27.93 21.42 -15.22
N ARG A 377 27.15 20.54 -14.57
CA ARG A 377 26.12 19.73 -15.23
C ARG A 377 24.75 20.36 -15.05
N LEU A 378 23.96 20.39 -16.11
CA LEU A 378 22.59 20.90 -16.09
C LEU A 378 21.60 19.76 -16.22
N PHE A 379 20.53 19.82 -15.45
CA PHE A 379 19.43 18.87 -15.49
C PHE A 379 18.11 19.62 -15.66
N LYS A 380 17.28 19.20 -16.61
CA LYS A 380 15.95 19.73 -16.83
C LYS A 380 14.97 19.04 -15.87
N THR A 381 14.47 19.79 -14.90
CA THR A 381 13.59 19.29 -13.82
C THR A 381 12.11 19.64 -14.03
N TYR A 382 11.81 20.52 -14.97
CA TYR A 382 10.47 20.90 -15.39
C TYR A 382 10.47 21.21 -16.90
N ASP A 383 9.54 20.61 -17.64
CA ASP A 383 9.33 20.86 -19.07
C ASP A 383 8.02 21.62 -19.28
N VAL A 384 8.13 22.89 -19.71
CA VAL A 384 6.97 23.78 -19.86
C VAL A 384 6.00 23.30 -20.95
N ARG A 385 6.52 22.69 -22.02
CA ARG A 385 5.71 22.23 -23.16
C ARG A 385 4.96 20.96 -22.79
N LEU A 386 5.62 20.03 -22.11
CA LEU A 386 4.98 18.83 -21.57
C LEU A 386 3.88 19.20 -20.57
N MET A 387 4.11 20.18 -19.68
CA MET A 387 3.05 20.66 -18.78
C MET A 387 1.88 21.29 -19.54
N ALA A 388 2.14 22.10 -20.57
CA ALA A 388 1.08 22.70 -21.37
C ALA A 388 0.23 21.63 -22.08
N GLN A 389 0.87 20.61 -22.67
CA GLN A 389 0.18 19.46 -23.27
C GLN A 389 -0.65 18.69 -22.24
N ALA A 390 -0.11 18.46 -21.05
CA ALA A 390 -0.85 17.81 -19.98
C ALA A 390 -2.06 18.66 -19.53
N GLN A 391 -1.92 19.99 -19.47
CA GLN A 391 -3.01 20.89 -19.12
C GLN A 391 -4.12 20.93 -20.18
N GLU A 392 -3.76 20.91 -21.46
CA GLU A 392 -4.74 20.78 -22.55
C GLU A 392 -5.50 19.45 -22.46
N ALA A 393 -4.81 18.35 -22.18
CA ALA A 393 -5.43 17.04 -21.98
C ALA A 393 -6.34 16.97 -20.75
N ILE A 394 -6.08 17.79 -19.71
CA ILE A 394 -6.97 17.93 -18.55
C ILE A 394 -8.24 18.68 -18.93
N GLY A 395 -8.13 19.76 -19.73
CA GLY A 395 -9.23 20.66 -20.06
C GLY A 395 -10.18 20.17 -21.16
N LEU A 396 -9.70 19.29 -22.05
CA LEU A 396 -10.50 18.70 -23.11
C LEU A 396 -10.82 17.25 -22.75
N PRO A 397 -12.09 16.80 -22.72
CA PRO A 397 -12.35 15.37 -22.76
C PRO A 397 -11.72 14.84 -24.05
N GLY A 398 -10.71 13.95 -23.93
CA GLY A 398 -10.10 13.32 -25.10
C GLY A 398 -11.18 12.76 -26.02
N ALA A 399 -11.02 12.92 -27.34
CA ALA A 399 -11.98 12.40 -28.32
C ALA A 399 -12.23 10.88 -28.14
N GLU A 400 -11.26 10.16 -27.57
CA GLU A 400 -11.27 8.72 -27.29
C GLU A 400 -11.88 8.34 -25.92
N GLY A 401 -12.15 9.31 -25.04
CA GLY A 401 -12.80 9.09 -23.73
C GLY A 401 -14.31 9.31 -23.74
N LYS A 402 -14.90 9.46 -24.94
CA LYS A 402 -16.34 9.62 -25.11
C LYS A 402 -17.01 8.26 -25.25
N ILE A 403 -18.08 8.05 -24.50
CA ILE A 403 -18.87 6.83 -24.52
C ILE A 403 -19.64 6.77 -25.85
N PRO A 404 -19.42 5.74 -26.69
CA PRO A 404 -20.16 5.60 -27.94
C PRO A 404 -21.64 5.35 -27.65
N VAL A 405 -22.49 6.04 -28.40
CA VAL A 405 -23.95 5.87 -28.33
C VAL A 405 -24.54 5.58 -29.70
N THR A 406 -25.54 4.70 -29.70
CA THR A 406 -26.45 4.52 -30.82
C THR A 406 -27.73 5.30 -30.54
N ALA A 407 -28.16 6.12 -31.51
CA ALA A 407 -29.39 6.89 -31.43
C ALA A 407 -30.43 6.40 -32.44
N TRP A 408 -31.68 6.29 -31.99
CA TRP A 408 -32.86 6.04 -32.81
C TRP A 408 -33.78 7.25 -32.75
N VAL A 409 -34.19 7.75 -33.91
CA VAL A 409 -35.10 8.89 -34.03
C VAL A 409 -36.34 8.48 -34.80
N THR A 410 -37.52 8.72 -34.24
CA THR A 410 -38.80 8.45 -34.91
C THR A 410 -39.57 9.74 -35.09
N ILE A 411 -39.99 10.01 -36.34
CA ILE A 411 -40.74 11.21 -36.73
C ILE A 411 -41.94 10.76 -37.57
N SER A 412 -43.14 11.19 -37.20
CA SER A 412 -44.38 10.85 -37.91
C SER A 412 -45.35 12.03 -37.85
N GLU A 413 -46.14 12.20 -38.91
CA GLU A 413 -47.09 13.31 -39.05
C GLU A 413 -48.05 13.38 -37.86
N GLY A 414 -48.25 14.59 -37.33
CA GLY A 414 -49.17 14.86 -36.22
C GLY A 414 -48.73 14.28 -34.87
N LYS A 415 -47.57 13.64 -34.79
CA LYS A 415 -47.00 13.07 -33.56
C LYS A 415 -45.75 13.82 -33.12
N PRO A 416 -45.46 13.86 -31.81
CA PRO A 416 -44.16 14.30 -31.31
C PRO A 416 -43.03 13.41 -31.81
N MET A 417 -41.87 14.01 -32.05
CA MET A 417 -40.63 13.30 -32.33
C MET A 417 -40.13 12.65 -31.05
N THR A 418 -39.63 11.42 -31.18
CA THR A 418 -38.98 10.68 -30.09
C THR A 418 -37.55 10.37 -30.45
N ILE A 419 -36.64 10.56 -29.50
CA ILE A 419 -35.22 10.23 -29.60
C ILE A 419 -34.92 9.24 -28.48
N THR A 420 -34.44 8.06 -28.85
CA THR A 420 -33.91 7.06 -27.91
C THR A 420 -32.41 6.95 -28.14
N ILE A 421 -31.61 7.03 -27.07
CA ILE A 421 -30.16 6.91 -27.14
C ILE A 421 -29.75 5.79 -26.20
N LYS A 422 -28.94 4.85 -26.69
CA LYS A 422 -28.39 3.76 -25.90
C LYS A 422 -26.87 3.78 -25.97
N ASP A 423 -26.22 3.58 -24.85
CA ASP A 423 -24.76 3.42 -24.80
C ASP A 423 -24.30 1.96 -24.85
N GLN A 424 -22.99 1.77 -24.95
CA GLN A 424 -22.35 0.46 -24.97
C GLN A 424 -22.57 -0.38 -23.69
N ASP A 425 -22.83 0.26 -22.55
CA ASP A 425 -23.07 -0.42 -21.26
C ASP A 425 -24.55 -0.83 -21.11
N GLY A 426 -25.40 -0.47 -22.09
CA GLY A 426 -26.79 -0.85 -22.16
C GLY A 426 -27.76 0.14 -21.52
N PHE A 427 -27.30 1.28 -20.99
CA PHE A 427 -28.20 2.30 -20.47
C PHE A 427 -28.91 3.02 -21.60
N VAL A 428 -30.17 3.39 -21.36
CA VAL A 428 -31.05 4.02 -22.33
C VAL A 428 -31.48 5.38 -21.79
N GLY A 429 -31.51 6.39 -22.66
CA GLY A 429 -32.13 7.68 -22.40
C GLY A 429 -33.14 8.03 -23.47
N GLU A 430 -34.26 8.59 -23.06
CA GLU A 430 -35.37 8.93 -23.95
C GLU A 430 -35.68 10.42 -23.89
N GLY A 431 -35.97 11.00 -25.04
CA GLY A 431 -36.41 12.39 -25.20
C GLY A 431 -37.62 12.45 -26.12
N ARG A 432 -38.58 13.31 -25.78
CA ARG A 432 -39.80 13.54 -26.57
C ARG A 432 -39.98 15.04 -26.81
N SER A 433 -40.23 15.45 -28.05
CA SER A 433 -40.49 16.86 -28.36
C SER A 433 -41.86 17.30 -27.85
N ASP A 434 -42.03 18.61 -27.64
CA ASP A 434 -43.36 19.20 -27.41
C ASP A 434 -44.04 19.55 -28.74
N PHE A 435 -43.24 19.78 -29.79
CA PHE A 435 -43.72 20.01 -31.15
C PHE A 435 -44.20 18.72 -31.83
N LYS A 436 -45.33 18.78 -32.54
CA LYS A 436 -45.83 17.69 -33.39
C LYS A 436 -45.34 17.91 -34.82
N ALA A 437 -44.78 16.88 -35.45
CA ALA A 437 -44.25 17.03 -36.80
C ALA A 437 -45.35 17.37 -37.81
N GLU A 438 -45.11 18.38 -38.64
CA GLU A 438 -46.06 18.87 -39.65
C GLU A 438 -45.55 18.59 -41.06
N VAL A 439 -46.42 18.59 -42.06
CA VAL A 439 -46.02 18.45 -43.47
C VAL A 439 -45.18 19.65 -43.90
N ALA A 440 -44.05 19.40 -44.53
CA ALA A 440 -43.13 20.45 -44.94
C ALA A 440 -43.63 21.21 -46.19
N GLU A 441 -43.85 22.52 -46.07
CA GLU A 441 -44.30 23.34 -47.21
C GLU A 441 -43.21 23.64 -48.26
N LYS A 442 -41.93 23.72 -47.85
CA LYS A 442 -40.81 24.11 -48.74
C LYS A 442 -39.53 23.30 -48.55
N ARG A 443 -39.20 22.90 -47.32
CA ARG A 443 -37.96 22.19 -46.99
C ARG A 443 -38.24 21.07 -45.99
N PRO A 444 -38.38 19.81 -46.45
CA PRO A 444 -38.52 18.67 -45.55
C PRO A 444 -37.22 18.42 -44.78
N LEU A 445 -37.35 17.87 -43.58
CA LEU A 445 -36.22 17.44 -42.76
C LEU A 445 -35.52 16.26 -43.44
N THR A 446 -34.24 16.42 -43.75
CA THR A 446 -33.42 15.35 -44.33
C THR A 446 -32.66 14.59 -43.26
N PHE A 447 -32.27 13.35 -43.58
CA PHE A 447 -31.40 12.55 -42.71
C PHE A 447 -30.06 13.25 -42.43
N GLU A 448 -29.50 13.98 -43.39
CA GLU A 448 -28.23 14.71 -43.24
C GLU A 448 -28.34 15.82 -42.20
N VAL A 449 -29.41 16.62 -42.23
CA VAL A 449 -29.67 17.68 -41.24
C VAL A 449 -29.88 17.07 -39.85
N LEU A 450 -30.62 15.95 -39.79
CA LEU A 450 -30.83 15.23 -38.53
C LEU A 450 -29.50 14.69 -37.98
N LYS A 451 -28.67 14.08 -38.82
CA LYS A 451 -27.34 13.57 -38.45
C LYS A 451 -26.44 14.70 -37.95
N GLU A 452 -26.43 15.84 -38.61
CA GLU A 452 -25.67 17.00 -38.16
C GLU A 452 -26.12 17.47 -36.77
N GLN A 453 -27.43 17.57 -36.52
CA GLN A 453 -27.93 17.96 -35.20
C GLN A 453 -27.65 16.89 -34.14
N MET A 454 -27.77 15.60 -34.46
CA MET A 454 -27.53 14.51 -33.50
C MET A 454 -26.06 14.37 -33.13
N SER A 455 -25.15 14.66 -34.06
CA SER A 455 -23.69 14.62 -33.82
C SER A 455 -23.19 15.73 -32.89
N ARG A 456 -23.97 16.79 -32.65
CA ARG A 456 -23.61 17.94 -31.79
C ARG A 456 -23.75 17.61 -30.30
N LEU A 457 -22.94 16.68 -29.83
CA LEU A 457 -22.89 16.23 -28.43
C LEU A 457 -21.93 17.05 -27.55
N GLY A 458 -21.16 18.00 -28.12
CA GLY A 458 -20.42 19.04 -27.39
C GLY A 458 -19.62 18.52 -26.18
N ASN A 459 -19.89 19.12 -25.01
CA ASN A 459 -19.24 18.82 -23.71
C ASN A 459 -19.82 17.59 -22.99
N THR A 460 -20.77 16.88 -23.59
CA THR A 460 -21.29 15.65 -23.00
C THR A 460 -20.22 14.55 -23.06
N PRO A 461 -20.30 13.53 -22.17
CA PRO A 461 -19.36 12.42 -22.19
C PRO A 461 -19.61 11.45 -23.36
N PHE A 462 -20.54 11.72 -24.27
CA PHE A 462 -20.93 10.80 -25.33
C PHE A 462 -20.42 11.22 -26.70
N MET A 463 -20.20 10.23 -27.56
CA MET A 463 -19.99 10.41 -29.00
C MET A 463 -21.00 9.58 -29.78
N LEU A 464 -21.52 10.14 -30.87
CA LEU A 464 -22.48 9.44 -31.71
C LEU A 464 -21.74 8.44 -32.59
N GLU A 465 -21.91 7.16 -32.32
CA GLU A 465 -21.34 6.07 -33.10
C GLU A 465 -22.27 5.72 -34.27
N LYS A 466 -23.57 5.59 -33.98
CA LYS A 466 -24.56 5.18 -34.97
C LYS A 466 -25.85 5.97 -34.81
N LEU A 467 -26.48 6.31 -35.94
CA LEU A 467 -27.80 6.96 -35.99
C LEU A 467 -28.71 6.20 -36.93
N GLU A 468 -29.87 5.80 -36.43
CA GLU A 468 -30.99 5.26 -37.20
C GLU A 468 -32.16 6.23 -37.10
N ALA A 469 -32.83 6.49 -38.21
CA ALA A 469 -33.97 7.40 -38.24
C ALA A 469 -35.10 6.84 -39.09
N GLU A 470 -36.30 6.89 -38.53
CA GLU A 470 -37.54 6.53 -39.20
C GLU A 470 -38.37 7.81 -39.40
N ILE A 471 -38.40 8.31 -40.63
CA ILE A 471 -39.10 9.54 -41.01
C ILE A 471 -40.26 9.16 -41.93
N ASN A 472 -41.47 9.13 -41.37
CA ASN A 472 -42.68 8.72 -42.08
C ASN A 472 -43.38 9.93 -42.71
N GLY A 473 -42.90 10.34 -43.90
CA GLY A 473 -43.45 11.43 -44.71
C GLY A 473 -42.47 12.58 -44.99
N SER A 474 -42.89 13.57 -45.79
CA SER A 474 -42.14 14.81 -46.02
C SER A 474 -42.45 15.82 -44.92
N LEU A 475 -41.79 15.68 -43.77
CA LEU A 475 -42.12 16.38 -42.53
C LEU A 475 -41.13 17.49 -42.19
N MET A 476 -41.60 18.50 -41.44
CA MET A 476 -40.83 19.58 -40.86
C MET A 476 -40.82 19.46 -39.34
N VAL A 477 -39.62 19.57 -38.75
CA VAL A 477 -39.42 19.75 -37.31
C VAL A 477 -38.43 20.90 -37.11
N PRO A 478 -38.73 21.91 -36.27
CA PRO A 478 -37.81 23.00 -35.99
C PRO A 478 -36.48 22.48 -35.42
N LEU A 479 -35.36 23.08 -35.84
CA LEU A 479 -34.03 22.70 -35.31
C LEU A 479 -33.93 22.88 -33.79
N SER A 480 -34.63 23.86 -33.22
CA SER A 480 -34.70 24.07 -31.77
C SER A 480 -35.28 22.86 -31.03
N GLU A 481 -36.32 22.23 -31.60
CA GLU A 481 -36.99 21.06 -31.05
C GLU A 481 -36.10 19.82 -31.12
N ILE A 482 -35.38 19.64 -32.24
CA ILE A 482 -34.39 18.56 -32.37
C ILE A 482 -33.30 18.71 -31.30
N ASN A 483 -32.78 19.93 -31.12
CA ASN A 483 -31.76 20.21 -30.12
C ASN A 483 -32.26 20.09 -28.67
N ALA A 484 -33.52 20.41 -28.39
CA ALA A 484 -34.13 20.24 -27.06
C ALA A 484 -34.37 18.75 -26.76
N THR A 485 -34.96 18.02 -27.70
CA THR A 485 -35.25 16.59 -27.57
C THR A 485 -33.98 15.76 -27.41
N ARG A 486 -32.91 16.09 -28.17
CA ARG A 486 -31.59 15.47 -28.00
C ARG A 486 -31.04 15.72 -26.60
N ARG A 487 -31.14 16.96 -26.09
CA ARG A 487 -30.68 17.30 -24.75
C ARG A 487 -31.43 16.51 -23.68
N MET A 488 -32.75 16.41 -23.77
CA MET A 488 -33.56 15.58 -22.87
C MET A 488 -33.15 14.11 -22.90
N ALA A 489 -32.96 13.51 -24.09
CA ALA A 489 -32.53 12.12 -24.20
C ALA A 489 -31.14 11.89 -23.56
N ILE A 490 -30.21 12.83 -23.74
CA ILE A 490 -28.88 12.77 -23.14
C ILE A 490 -28.92 12.98 -21.63
N GLU A 491 -29.71 13.93 -21.13
CA GLU A 491 -29.90 14.16 -19.68
C GLU A 491 -30.52 12.93 -19.01
N ASN A 492 -31.53 12.33 -19.64
CA ASN A 492 -32.14 11.09 -19.15
C ASN A 492 -31.17 9.91 -19.17
N LEU A 493 -30.32 9.78 -20.21
CA LEU A 493 -29.26 8.77 -20.26
C LEU A 493 -28.26 8.96 -19.11
N LEU A 494 -27.82 10.20 -18.85
CA LEU A 494 -26.91 10.52 -17.74
C LEU A 494 -27.54 10.20 -16.38
N GLU A 495 -28.82 10.50 -16.19
CA GLU A 495 -29.54 10.14 -14.98
C GLU A 495 -29.61 8.63 -14.81
N ASN A 496 -29.95 7.88 -15.85
CA ASN A 496 -30.08 6.42 -15.80
C ASN A 496 -28.73 5.74 -15.56
N ARG A 497 -27.64 6.26 -16.14
CA ARG A 497 -26.26 5.83 -15.81
C ARG A 497 -25.89 6.08 -14.35
N THR A 498 -26.39 7.17 -13.75
CA THR A 498 -26.11 7.53 -12.35
C THR A 498 -27.00 6.75 -11.37
N LYS A 499 -28.24 6.43 -11.76
CA LYS A 499 -29.21 5.68 -10.95
C LYS A 499 -28.98 4.17 -11.02
N GLY A 500 -28.44 3.65 -12.12
CA GLY A 500 -28.23 2.22 -12.37
C GLY A 500 -27.23 1.53 -11.45
N THR A 501 -26.39 2.28 -10.73
CA THR A 501 -25.48 1.78 -9.69
C THR A 501 -26.07 1.85 -8.27
N SER A 502 -27.20 2.54 -8.08
CA SER A 502 -27.89 2.64 -6.78
C SER A 502 -28.69 1.37 -6.52
N SER A 503 -28.02 0.33 -6.02
CA SER A 503 -28.70 -0.84 -5.47
C SER A 503 -29.61 -0.41 -4.32
N LYS A 504 -30.86 -0.90 -4.29
CA LYS A 504 -31.85 -0.68 -3.23
C LYS A 504 -31.20 -0.77 -1.84
N VAL A 505 -31.01 0.39 -1.23
CA VAL A 505 -30.31 0.61 0.04
C VAL A 505 -31.24 0.19 1.18
N ILE A 506 -30.75 -0.63 2.11
CA ILE A 506 -31.37 -0.76 3.45
C ILE A 506 -31.48 0.66 4.02
N SER A 507 -32.64 1.07 4.52
CA SER A 507 -32.79 2.43 5.06
C SER A 507 -31.70 2.72 6.10
N PHE A 508 -31.12 3.93 6.10
CA PHE A 508 -30.05 4.26 7.06
C PHE A 508 -30.47 4.03 8.51
N SER A 509 -31.76 4.22 8.81
CA SER A 509 -32.33 3.90 10.12
C SER A 509 -32.28 2.41 10.47
N ASP A 510 -32.52 1.51 9.52
CA ASP A 510 -32.47 0.07 9.79
C ASP A 510 -31.02 -0.42 9.85
N TYR A 511 -30.14 0.16 9.02
CA TYR A 511 -28.70 -0.09 9.11
C TYR A 511 -28.11 0.35 10.45
N SER A 512 -28.46 1.56 10.91
CA SER A 512 -27.99 2.06 12.21
C SER A 512 -28.42 1.14 13.34
N LYS A 513 -29.67 0.64 13.33
CA LYS A 513 -30.14 -0.34 14.33
C LYS A 513 -29.35 -1.65 14.31
N LEU A 514 -28.97 -2.15 13.13
CA LEU A 514 -28.14 -3.36 13.01
C LEU A 514 -26.73 -3.13 13.55
N VAL A 515 -26.13 -1.98 13.25
CA VAL A 515 -24.84 -1.56 13.79
C VAL A 515 -24.91 -1.47 15.32
N ASP A 516 -25.93 -0.78 15.85
CA ASP A 516 -26.15 -0.64 17.29
C ASP A 516 -26.33 -2.02 17.95
N SER A 517 -27.10 -2.92 17.33
CA SER A 517 -27.28 -4.29 17.82
C SER A 517 -25.98 -5.11 17.84
N LEU A 518 -25.11 -4.97 16.83
CA LEU A 518 -23.80 -5.63 16.80
C LEU A 518 -22.93 -5.12 17.95
N PHE A 519 -22.87 -3.80 18.14
CA PHE A 519 -22.07 -3.21 19.22
C PHE A 519 -22.64 -3.50 20.60
N ASP A 520 -23.95 -3.58 20.76
CA ASP A 520 -24.56 -3.98 22.02
C ASP A 520 -24.22 -5.43 22.37
N ALA A 521 -24.20 -6.34 21.39
CA ALA A 521 -23.70 -7.70 21.61
C ALA A 521 -22.23 -7.72 22.06
N VAL A 522 -21.38 -6.91 21.43
CA VAL A 522 -19.96 -6.74 21.81
C VAL A 522 -19.81 -6.15 23.22
N ARG A 523 -20.61 -5.13 23.56
CA ARG A 523 -20.59 -4.44 24.87
C ARG A 523 -21.10 -5.32 26.01
N GLN A 524 -22.04 -6.22 25.74
CA GLN A 524 -22.60 -7.15 26.72
C GLN A 524 -21.63 -8.27 27.12
N VAL A 525 -20.54 -8.47 26.37
CA VAL A 525 -19.50 -9.43 26.77
C VAL A 525 -18.81 -8.97 28.05
N LYS A 526 -18.84 -9.86 29.04
CA LYS A 526 -18.17 -9.67 30.33
C LYS A 526 -16.65 -9.66 30.12
N LYS A 527 -15.96 -8.76 30.82
CA LYS A 527 -14.49 -8.72 30.83
C LYS A 527 -13.91 -10.06 31.31
N PRO A 528 -12.72 -10.45 30.80
CA PRO A 528 -12.06 -11.67 31.24
C PRO A 528 -11.87 -11.70 32.76
N ASN A 529 -11.92 -12.92 33.32
CA ASN A 529 -11.82 -13.14 34.75
C ASN A 529 -10.38 -12.92 35.23
N LYS A 530 -10.15 -11.98 36.16
CA LYS A 530 -8.83 -11.60 36.70
C LYS A 530 -8.09 -12.71 37.46
N LYS A 531 -8.68 -13.91 37.59
CA LYS A 531 -8.15 -15.01 38.43
C LYS A 531 -7.24 -16.00 37.68
N GLN A 532 -7.02 -15.86 36.37
CA GLN A 532 -6.10 -16.76 35.64
C GLN A 532 -4.64 -16.33 35.80
N LYS A 533 -3.74 -17.31 35.97
CA LYS A 533 -2.28 -17.09 35.98
C LYS A 533 -1.86 -16.52 34.62
N THR A 534 -1.23 -15.35 34.63
CA THR A 534 -0.60 -14.78 33.43
C THR A 534 0.68 -15.55 33.10
N ARG A 535 0.79 -16.04 31.87
CA ARG A 535 1.96 -16.78 31.38
C ARG A 535 3.09 -15.85 30.99
N LEU A 536 4.33 -16.30 31.19
CA LEU A 536 5.53 -15.73 30.58
C LEU A 536 5.87 -16.51 29.31
N SER A 537 5.58 -15.92 28.15
CA SER A 537 5.91 -16.49 26.85
C SER A 537 7.24 -15.95 26.34
N VAL A 538 8.00 -16.77 25.60
CA VAL A 538 9.30 -16.37 25.04
C VAL A 538 9.38 -16.82 23.59
N LEU A 539 9.78 -15.94 22.67
CA LEU A 539 10.17 -16.33 21.32
C LEU A 539 11.69 -16.46 21.24
N VAL A 540 12.18 -17.58 20.70
CA VAL A 540 13.61 -17.87 20.50
C VAL A 540 13.87 -18.44 19.10
N GLY A 541 15.07 -18.17 18.57
CA GLY A 541 15.46 -18.61 17.23
C GLY A 541 16.14 -19.98 17.17
N ASP A 542 16.75 -20.44 18.27
CA ASP A 542 17.63 -21.62 18.29
C ASP A 542 17.42 -22.53 19.52
N TYR A 543 18.00 -23.73 19.45
CA TYR A 543 17.89 -24.75 20.50
C TYR A 543 18.54 -24.36 21.84
N ALA A 544 19.70 -23.70 21.83
CA ALA A 544 20.39 -23.32 23.07
C ALA A 544 19.60 -22.23 23.82
N SER A 545 19.09 -21.26 23.09
CA SER A 545 18.21 -20.22 23.59
C SER A 545 16.88 -20.78 24.12
N ALA A 546 16.31 -21.79 23.43
CA ALA A 546 15.13 -22.52 23.90
C ALA A 546 15.37 -23.22 25.25
N LEU A 547 16.47 -23.96 25.39
CA LEU A 547 16.85 -24.59 26.66
C LEU A 547 17.02 -23.58 27.78
N ALA A 548 17.67 -22.44 27.49
CA ALA A 548 17.89 -21.37 28.45
C ALA A 548 16.57 -20.75 28.93
N ALA A 549 15.61 -20.52 28.02
CA ALA A 549 14.29 -19.98 28.35
C ALA A 549 13.49 -20.94 29.26
N ILE A 550 13.43 -22.23 28.90
CA ILE A 550 12.73 -23.24 29.72
C ILE A 550 13.36 -23.34 31.11
N SER A 551 14.69 -23.42 31.17
CA SER A 551 15.44 -23.53 32.44
C SER A 551 15.33 -22.27 33.32
N ALA A 552 15.06 -21.12 32.72
CA ALA A 552 14.87 -19.85 33.42
C ALA A 552 13.41 -19.62 33.85
N GLY A 553 12.49 -20.53 33.50
CA GLY A 553 11.10 -20.51 33.95
C GLY A 553 10.12 -19.87 32.96
N ALA A 554 10.31 -20.03 31.65
CA ALA A 554 9.23 -19.72 30.69
C ALA A 554 8.03 -20.67 30.89
N ASP A 555 6.78 -20.16 30.81
CA ASP A 555 5.57 -21.01 30.81
C ASP A 555 5.18 -21.45 29.38
N GLN A 556 5.63 -20.71 28.37
CA GLN A 556 5.37 -21.00 26.97
C GLN A 556 6.54 -20.53 26.11
N LEU A 557 6.88 -21.33 25.11
CA LEU A 557 8.01 -21.10 24.22
C LEU A 557 7.56 -21.18 22.77
N PHE A 558 7.71 -20.07 22.05
CA PHE A 558 7.62 -20.02 20.61
C PHE A 558 9.01 -20.27 20.03
N VAL A 559 9.16 -21.25 19.15
CA VAL A 559 10.47 -21.63 18.58
C VAL A 559 10.46 -21.51 17.07
N GLY A 560 11.44 -20.79 16.52
CA GLY A 560 11.60 -20.55 15.09
C GLY A 560 11.12 -19.16 14.68
N ARG A 561 10.12 -19.10 13.77
CA ARG A 561 9.69 -17.92 13.01
C ARG A 561 10.69 -17.55 11.92
N GLU A 562 11.69 -16.73 12.23
CA GLU A 562 12.82 -16.46 11.35
C GLU A 562 14.05 -17.19 11.86
N VAL A 563 14.79 -17.83 10.96
CA VAL A 563 16.07 -18.47 11.30
C VAL A 563 17.19 -17.54 10.90
N PHE A 564 17.90 -17.02 11.90
CA PHE A 564 19.06 -16.16 11.70
C PHE A 564 20.36 -16.98 11.79
N ARG A 565 21.36 -16.63 10.97
CA ARG A 565 22.73 -17.17 11.03
C ARG A 565 22.84 -18.70 10.91
N GLY A 566 21.89 -19.33 10.22
CA GLY A 566 21.90 -20.77 9.96
C GLY A 566 21.53 -21.67 11.15
N ASN A 567 21.08 -21.10 12.27
CA ASN A 567 20.73 -21.84 13.50
C ASN A 567 19.36 -22.55 13.40
N ARG A 568 19.15 -23.37 12.37
CA ARG A 568 17.88 -24.09 12.14
C ARG A 568 17.76 -25.24 13.13
N LEU A 569 16.64 -25.30 13.86
CA LEU A 569 16.32 -26.45 14.69
C LEU A 569 16.00 -27.69 13.85
N ILE A 570 16.46 -28.85 14.31
CA ILE A 570 16.15 -30.16 13.71
C ILE A 570 15.05 -30.91 14.50
N PRO A 571 14.33 -31.87 13.90
CA PRO A 571 13.24 -32.60 14.57
C PRO A 571 13.63 -33.21 15.91
N ARG A 572 14.84 -33.78 16.00
CA ARG A 572 15.34 -34.38 17.25
C ARG A 572 15.48 -33.35 18.38
N GLU A 573 15.87 -32.13 18.06
CA GLU A 573 15.97 -31.04 19.03
C GLU A 573 14.59 -30.58 19.48
N ILE A 574 13.64 -30.44 18.55
CA ILE A 574 12.25 -30.10 18.85
C ILE A 574 11.62 -31.15 19.78
N GLY A 575 11.80 -32.45 19.50
CA GLY A 575 11.32 -33.52 20.38
C GLY A 575 11.91 -33.45 21.79
N LYS A 576 13.21 -33.11 21.92
CA LYS A 576 13.84 -32.88 23.24
C LYS A 576 13.24 -31.67 23.96
N LEU A 577 12.97 -30.58 23.25
CA LEU A 577 12.35 -29.38 23.82
C LEU A 577 10.93 -29.66 24.28
N ILE A 578 10.16 -30.49 23.58
CA ILE A 578 8.81 -30.89 24.00
C ILE A 578 8.86 -31.69 25.29
N ASN A 579 9.74 -32.70 25.36
CA ASN A 579 9.90 -33.52 26.57
C ASN A 579 10.33 -32.67 27.77
N LEU A 580 11.34 -31.81 27.58
CA LEU A 580 11.79 -30.91 28.64
C LEU A 580 10.70 -29.90 29.02
N GLY A 581 9.96 -29.40 28.05
CA GLY A 581 8.82 -28.51 28.27
C GLY A 581 7.76 -29.18 29.14
N ALA A 582 7.40 -30.43 28.85
CA ALA A 582 6.47 -31.21 29.67
C ALA A 582 6.99 -31.43 31.11
N GLU A 583 8.28 -31.72 31.29
CA GLU A 583 8.90 -31.84 32.61
C GLU A 583 8.92 -30.54 33.42
N LYS A 584 8.94 -29.39 32.74
CA LYS A 584 9.07 -28.06 33.35
C LYS A 584 7.78 -27.21 33.29
N ASP A 585 6.67 -27.81 32.88
CA ASP A 585 5.38 -27.13 32.68
C ASP A 585 5.49 -25.92 31.72
N CYS A 586 6.23 -26.09 30.62
CA CYS A 586 6.42 -25.11 29.56
C CYS A 586 5.85 -25.62 28.24
N GLN A 587 4.89 -24.88 27.67
CA GLN A 587 4.22 -25.22 26.42
C GLN A 587 5.07 -24.84 25.20
N LEU A 588 5.36 -25.80 24.32
CA LEU A 588 6.07 -25.52 23.08
C LEU A 588 5.11 -25.22 21.92
N VAL A 589 5.34 -24.13 21.19
CA VAL A 589 4.61 -23.76 19.97
C VAL A 589 5.63 -23.53 18.85
N LEU A 590 5.44 -24.17 17.69
CA LEU A 590 6.35 -23.96 16.56
C LEU A 590 5.91 -22.74 15.75
N ALA A 591 6.86 -21.86 15.41
CA ALA A 591 6.55 -20.61 14.73
C ALA A 591 6.92 -20.64 13.25
N THR A 592 5.98 -20.20 12.42
CA THR A 592 6.17 -20.07 10.96
C THR A 592 6.74 -18.72 10.58
N PRO A 593 7.50 -18.60 9.47
CA PRO A 593 8.03 -17.33 8.98
C PRO A 593 6.94 -16.27 8.74
N ARG A 594 7.26 -14.99 9.03
CA ARG A 594 6.35 -13.86 8.73
C ARG A 594 6.04 -13.74 7.25
N ILE A 595 7.06 -13.90 6.41
CA ILE A 595 6.96 -13.82 4.96
C ILE A 595 7.42 -15.15 4.36
N TRP A 596 6.62 -15.71 3.44
CA TRP A 596 6.99 -16.88 2.65
C TRP A 596 6.24 -16.89 1.31
N THR A 597 6.90 -17.37 0.27
CA THR A 597 6.37 -17.48 -1.10
C THR A 597 5.94 -18.91 -1.40
N ASP A 598 5.22 -19.13 -2.50
CA ASP A 598 4.81 -20.46 -2.99
C ASP A 598 5.98 -21.47 -3.04
N GLU A 599 7.17 -21.03 -3.46
CA GLU A 599 8.41 -21.84 -3.45
C GLU A 599 8.80 -22.31 -2.03
N GLN A 600 8.41 -21.57 -1.00
CA GLN A 600 8.75 -21.79 0.41
C GLN A 600 7.58 -22.42 1.19
N GLN A 601 6.46 -22.73 0.52
CA GLN A 601 5.25 -23.29 1.15
C GLN A 601 5.53 -24.63 1.87
N SER A 602 6.46 -25.44 1.34
CA SER A 602 6.80 -26.74 1.92
C SER A 602 7.41 -26.62 3.33
N ASP A 603 8.17 -25.56 3.62
CA ASP A 603 8.72 -25.34 4.95
C ASP A 603 7.61 -25.09 5.99
N VAL A 604 6.56 -24.37 5.60
CA VAL A 604 5.42 -24.08 6.48
C VAL A 604 4.59 -25.33 6.75
N LEU A 605 4.35 -26.14 5.71
CA LEU A 605 3.70 -27.45 5.86
C LEU A 605 4.51 -28.38 6.76
N TYR A 606 5.82 -28.42 6.56
CA TYR A 606 6.73 -29.22 7.37
C TYR A 606 6.69 -28.80 8.85
N ILE A 607 6.70 -27.49 9.14
CA ILE A 607 6.56 -26.98 10.51
C ILE A 607 5.23 -27.41 11.12
N ALA A 608 4.12 -27.31 10.39
CA ALA A 608 2.80 -27.70 10.88
C ALA A 608 2.69 -29.21 11.13
N GLN A 609 3.20 -30.04 10.22
CA GLN A 609 3.26 -31.49 10.37
C GLN A 609 4.12 -31.88 11.58
N LEU A 610 5.31 -31.29 11.71
CA LEU A 610 6.20 -31.57 12.83
C LEU A 610 5.58 -31.15 14.17
N ALA A 611 4.91 -30.00 14.21
CA ALA A 611 4.19 -29.55 15.41
C ALA A 611 3.12 -30.57 15.82
N LEU A 612 2.37 -31.11 14.86
CA LEU A 612 1.35 -32.13 15.11
C LEU A 612 1.96 -33.46 15.59
N GLU A 613 2.94 -34.00 14.86
CA GLU A 613 3.57 -35.29 15.17
C GLU A 613 4.33 -35.29 16.49
N ALA A 614 5.01 -34.20 16.80
CA ALA A 614 5.81 -34.09 18.01
C ALA A 614 4.94 -33.75 19.25
N GLY A 615 3.65 -33.43 19.07
CA GLY A 615 2.74 -33.08 20.16
C GLY A 615 2.97 -31.66 20.70
N ALA A 616 3.35 -30.71 19.84
CA ALA A 616 3.45 -29.30 20.21
C ALA A 616 2.06 -28.72 20.54
N ALA A 617 2.03 -27.67 21.37
CA ALA A 617 0.80 -27.00 21.79
C ALA A 617 0.10 -26.22 20.65
N GLY A 618 0.79 -25.96 19.55
CA GLY A 618 0.22 -25.26 18.41
C GLY A 618 1.24 -24.80 17.37
N VAL A 619 0.74 -23.99 16.43
CA VAL A 619 1.54 -23.27 15.44
C VAL A 619 1.32 -21.77 15.57
N LEU A 620 2.40 -20.98 15.66
CA LEU A 620 2.35 -19.52 15.60
C LEU A 620 2.31 -19.08 14.13
N ALA A 621 1.14 -18.60 13.70
CA ALA A 621 0.88 -18.07 12.37
C ALA A 621 1.08 -16.56 12.34
N ALA A 622 1.91 -16.12 11.39
CA ALA A 622 2.34 -14.73 11.25
C ALA A 622 1.81 -14.03 10.00
N ASN A 623 1.05 -14.74 9.16
CA ASN A 623 0.33 -14.19 8.02
C ASN A 623 -0.93 -15.01 7.71
N LEU A 624 -1.86 -14.42 6.95
CA LEU A 624 -3.14 -15.05 6.59
C LEU A 624 -2.97 -16.28 5.68
N GLY A 625 -1.91 -16.32 4.87
CA GLY A 625 -1.61 -17.48 4.04
C GLY A 625 -1.32 -18.74 4.87
N THR A 626 -0.63 -18.59 6.00
CA THR A 626 -0.36 -19.70 6.92
C THR A 626 -1.65 -20.28 7.50
N VAL A 627 -2.62 -19.42 7.83
CA VAL A 627 -3.93 -19.83 8.36
C VAL A 627 -4.68 -20.66 7.32
N GLU A 628 -4.77 -20.17 6.08
CA GLU A 628 -5.42 -20.90 4.99
C GLU A 628 -4.69 -22.21 4.66
N LEU A 629 -3.36 -22.19 4.67
CA LEU A 629 -2.53 -23.37 4.42
C LEU A 629 -2.79 -24.48 5.45
N ILE A 630 -2.86 -24.12 6.73
CA ILE A 630 -3.15 -25.07 7.82
C ILE A 630 -4.58 -25.60 7.70
N ASN A 631 -5.56 -24.71 7.54
CA ASN A 631 -6.98 -25.09 7.46
C ASN A 631 -7.30 -25.99 6.27
N ARG A 632 -6.78 -25.68 5.07
CA ARG A 632 -7.07 -26.47 3.87
C ARG A 632 -6.47 -27.88 3.91
N ASN A 633 -5.33 -28.03 4.58
CA ASN A 633 -4.66 -29.31 4.78
C ASN A 633 -5.20 -30.07 6.01
N LYS A 634 -6.21 -29.50 6.71
CA LYS A 634 -6.89 -30.11 7.85
C LYS A 634 -5.93 -30.50 8.97
N PHE A 635 -4.90 -29.70 9.22
CA PHE A 635 -4.10 -29.87 10.42
C PHE A 635 -4.95 -29.48 11.64
N GLU A 636 -5.31 -30.47 12.45
CA GLU A 636 -6.07 -30.28 13.70
C GLU A 636 -5.14 -29.81 14.82
N ILE A 637 -4.56 -28.62 14.64
CA ILE A 637 -3.59 -28.03 15.56
C ILE A 637 -4.01 -26.59 15.94
N PRO A 638 -3.94 -26.21 17.23
CA PRO A 638 -4.29 -24.84 17.64
C PRO A 638 -3.40 -23.79 16.97
N LEU A 639 -4.00 -22.68 16.54
CA LEU A 639 -3.27 -21.53 16.00
C LEU A 639 -3.00 -20.47 17.07
N TYR A 640 -1.82 -19.88 17.00
CA TYR A 640 -1.40 -18.72 17.80
C TYR A 640 -1.15 -17.57 16.84
N ALA A 641 -1.70 -16.38 17.10
CA ALA A 641 -1.52 -15.21 16.23
C ALA A 641 -0.29 -14.43 16.67
N ASP A 642 0.62 -14.19 15.74
CA ASP A 642 1.74 -13.28 15.94
C ASP A 642 1.30 -11.81 15.83
N PHE A 643 2.13 -10.89 16.36
CA PHE A 643 1.82 -9.45 16.35
C PHE A 643 1.76 -8.86 14.93
N SER A 644 2.39 -9.53 13.96
CA SER A 644 2.39 -9.18 12.52
C SER A 644 1.01 -9.21 11.87
N LEU A 645 0.01 -9.84 12.52
CA LEU A 645 -1.40 -9.77 12.11
C LEU A 645 -2.10 -8.45 12.51
N ASN A 646 -1.39 -7.54 13.20
CA ASN A 646 -1.80 -6.15 13.42
C ASN A 646 -3.16 -5.97 14.14
N LEU A 647 -3.42 -6.73 15.20
CA LEU A 647 -4.69 -6.69 15.92
C LEU A 647 -4.86 -5.40 16.74
N PHE A 648 -5.88 -4.61 16.38
CA PHE A 648 -6.16 -3.28 16.96
C PHE A 648 -7.55 -3.14 17.62
N ASN A 649 -8.46 -4.11 17.42
CA ASN A 649 -9.83 -4.06 17.94
C ASN A 649 -10.40 -5.46 18.23
N ASP A 650 -11.51 -5.48 18.96
CA ASP A 650 -12.22 -6.68 19.42
C ASP A 650 -12.81 -7.50 18.26
N LEU A 651 -13.24 -6.84 17.18
CA LEU A 651 -13.78 -7.53 16.02
C LEU A 651 -12.71 -8.28 15.24
N SER A 652 -11.49 -7.73 15.15
CA SER A 652 -10.33 -8.42 14.60
C SER A 652 -9.96 -9.63 15.45
N CYS A 653 -10.02 -9.50 16.77
CA CYS A 653 -9.79 -10.61 17.68
C CYS A 653 -10.86 -11.71 17.54
N THR A 654 -12.12 -11.31 17.39
CA THR A 654 -13.25 -12.22 17.14
C THR A 654 -13.09 -12.95 15.83
N PHE A 655 -12.77 -12.20 14.77
CA PHE A 655 -12.54 -12.74 13.45
C PHE A 655 -11.49 -13.86 13.50
N LEU A 656 -10.33 -13.63 14.12
CA LEU A 656 -9.31 -14.68 14.24
C LEU A 656 -9.73 -15.81 15.19
N SER A 657 -10.44 -15.53 16.28
CA SER A 657 -10.96 -16.58 17.16
C SER A 657 -11.86 -17.58 16.41
N LEU A 658 -12.66 -17.10 15.45
CA LEU A 658 -13.50 -17.95 14.58
C LEU A 658 -12.70 -18.75 13.54
N HIS A 659 -11.43 -18.41 13.33
CA HIS A 659 -10.51 -19.06 12.39
C HIS A 659 -9.50 -19.98 13.10
N GLY A 660 -9.84 -20.54 14.25
CA GLY A 660 -9.06 -21.59 14.93
C GLY A 660 -7.95 -21.08 15.86
N PHE A 661 -7.90 -19.78 16.13
CA PHE A 661 -6.89 -19.22 17.04
C PHE A 661 -7.26 -19.42 18.51
N SER A 662 -6.26 -19.81 19.32
CA SER A 662 -6.37 -20.02 20.76
C SER A 662 -5.70 -18.93 21.60
N GLN A 663 -4.80 -18.16 20.99
CA GLN A 663 -4.12 -17.02 21.61
C GLN A 663 -3.78 -15.96 20.57
N LEU A 664 -3.89 -14.69 20.96
CA LEU A 664 -3.71 -13.55 20.08
C LEU A 664 -2.70 -12.54 20.63
N ALA A 665 -1.61 -12.31 19.91
CA ALA A 665 -0.72 -11.18 20.19
C ALA A 665 -1.34 -9.88 19.66
N LEU A 666 -1.57 -8.94 20.57
CA LEU A 666 -2.05 -7.60 20.24
C LEU A 666 -0.94 -6.77 19.57
N SER A 667 -1.34 -5.80 18.74
CA SER A 667 -0.38 -4.87 18.13
C SER A 667 0.42 -4.11 19.17
N SER A 668 1.73 -3.98 18.95
CA SER A 668 2.64 -3.21 19.79
C SER A 668 2.46 -1.68 19.65
N GLU A 669 1.57 -1.23 18.76
CA GLU A 669 1.20 0.17 18.58
C GLU A 669 0.03 0.61 19.49
N LEU A 670 -0.66 -0.33 20.16
CA LEU A 670 -1.74 -0.02 21.10
C LEU A 670 -1.20 0.58 22.42
N ASN A 671 -1.98 1.47 23.02
CA ASN A 671 -1.73 1.97 24.37
C ASN A 671 -2.53 1.22 25.45
N PHE A 672 -2.18 1.40 26.71
CA PHE A 672 -2.84 0.77 27.86
C PHE A 672 -4.35 1.03 27.91
N ASN A 673 -4.80 2.24 27.57
CA ASN A 673 -6.22 2.56 27.57
C ASN A 673 -6.97 1.73 26.52
N GLN A 674 -6.44 1.66 25.29
CA GLN A 674 -7.01 0.84 24.22
C GLN A 674 -7.02 -0.64 24.59
N ILE A 675 -5.92 -1.16 25.17
CA ILE A 675 -5.85 -2.56 25.63
C ILE A 675 -6.89 -2.82 26.73
N SER A 676 -7.07 -1.89 27.68
CA SER A 676 -8.05 -2.04 28.78
C SER A 676 -9.52 -2.06 28.32
N GLN A 677 -9.77 -1.54 27.13
CA GLN A 677 -11.07 -1.52 26.48
C GLN A 677 -11.32 -2.78 25.66
N MET A 678 -10.29 -3.60 25.39
CA MET A 678 -10.47 -4.86 24.68
C MET A 678 -11.35 -5.79 25.49
N ARG A 679 -12.40 -6.31 24.87
CA ARG A 679 -13.30 -7.31 25.44
C ARG A 679 -12.99 -8.61 24.73
N SER A 680 -12.45 -9.59 25.44
CA SER A 680 -12.19 -10.92 24.88
C SER A 680 -13.54 -11.61 24.56
N LEU A 681 -14.11 -11.30 23.38
CA LEU A 681 -15.46 -11.68 22.93
C LEU A 681 -15.72 -13.19 22.99
N HIS A 682 -14.67 -14.01 22.85
CA HIS A 682 -14.73 -15.47 22.86
C HIS A 682 -13.93 -16.15 23.98
N LYS A 683 -13.56 -15.45 25.06
CA LYS A 683 -12.61 -15.96 26.08
C LYS A 683 -11.30 -16.46 25.46
N ILE A 684 -10.80 -15.76 24.46
CA ILE A 684 -9.51 -16.03 23.82
C ILE A 684 -8.38 -15.42 24.65
N ASN A 685 -7.23 -16.10 24.68
CA ASN A 685 -6.05 -15.62 25.39
C ASN A 685 -5.45 -14.41 24.67
N LEU A 686 -5.27 -13.30 25.37
CA LEU A 686 -4.59 -12.12 24.84
C LEU A 686 -3.15 -12.03 25.32
N GLU A 687 -2.25 -11.64 24.42
CA GLU A 687 -0.83 -11.49 24.67
C GLU A 687 -0.34 -10.07 24.33
N CYS A 688 0.55 -9.53 25.17
CA CYS A 688 1.33 -8.32 24.86
C CYS A 688 2.82 -8.61 24.92
N ILE A 689 3.59 -7.95 24.07
CA ILE A 689 5.06 -8.03 24.08
C ILE A 689 5.59 -7.03 25.11
N VAL A 690 6.35 -7.49 26.09
CA VAL A 690 6.82 -6.66 27.22
C VAL A 690 8.33 -6.44 27.23
N HIS A 691 9.08 -7.28 26.52
CA HIS A 691 10.54 -7.15 26.44
C HIS A 691 11.09 -7.63 25.10
N GLY A 692 12.31 -7.21 24.77
CA GLY A 692 13.09 -7.79 23.69
C GLY A 692 13.47 -6.81 22.58
N ASN A 693 14.24 -7.30 21.60
CA ASN A 693 14.66 -6.48 20.48
C ASN A 693 13.58 -6.50 19.40
N PHE A 694 12.86 -5.39 19.27
CA PHE A 694 11.67 -5.35 18.44
C PHE A 694 12.01 -5.16 16.95
N PRO A 695 11.51 -6.00 16.03
CA PRO A 695 11.71 -5.81 14.60
C PRO A 695 10.87 -4.63 14.07
N LEU A 696 11.49 -3.71 13.34
CA LEU A 696 10.87 -2.51 12.78
C LEU A 696 10.47 -2.64 11.31
N MET A 697 11.16 -3.49 10.56
CA MET A 697 11.00 -3.63 9.12
C MET A 697 11.43 -5.03 8.66
N VAL A 698 10.76 -5.55 7.63
CA VAL A 698 11.19 -6.69 6.83
C VAL A 698 11.21 -6.30 5.36
N THR A 699 12.26 -6.67 4.63
CA THR A 699 12.43 -6.33 3.21
C THR A 699 13.18 -7.42 2.46
N GLU A 700 12.84 -7.62 1.18
CA GLU A 700 13.61 -8.43 0.25
C GLU A 700 15.00 -7.82 -0.03
N HIS A 701 15.21 -6.52 0.20
CA HIS A 701 16.49 -5.88 -0.10
C HIS A 701 17.55 -6.14 0.99
N CYS A 702 18.74 -6.58 0.59
CA CYS A 702 19.90 -6.69 1.47
C CYS A 702 20.80 -5.45 1.32
N VAL A 703 20.71 -4.50 2.26
CA VAL A 703 21.58 -3.30 2.28
C VAL A 703 23.05 -3.69 2.33
N PRO A 704 23.50 -4.55 3.25
CA PRO A 704 24.92 -4.76 3.39
C PRO A 704 25.54 -5.50 2.19
N GLY A 705 24.85 -6.49 1.61
CA GLY A 705 25.27 -7.15 0.37
C GLY A 705 25.32 -6.19 -0.82
N SER A 706 24.39 -5.23 -0.90
CA SER A 706 24.36 -4.23 -1.98
C SER A 706 25.51 -3.21 -1.89
N ILE A 707 25.92 -2.83 -0.67
CA ILE A 707 27.03 -1.90 -0.45
C ILE A 707 28.40 -2.57 -0.59
N SER A 708 28.54 -3.79 -0.07
CA SER A 708 29.79 -4.56 -0.17
C SER A 708 30.04 -5.15 -1.56
N GLY A 709 29.04 -5.15 -2.44
CA GLY A 709 29.15 -5.72 -3.79
C GLY A 709 29.08 -7.25 -3.81
N SER A 710 28.73 -7.89 -2.69
CA SER A 710 28.54 -9.34 -2.60
C SER A 710 27.32 -9.76 -3.42
N ASN A 711 27.55 -10.41 -4.56
CA ASN A 711 26.47 -10.92 -5.40
C ASN A 711 25.93 -12.24 -4.82
N CYS A 712 24.95 -12.14 -3.91
CA CYS A 712 24.33 -13.31 -3.28
C CYS A 712 23.15 -13.88 -4.08
N ALA A 713 22.89 -13.36 -5.29
CA ALA A 713 21.78 -13.80 -6.13
C ALA A 713 21.94 -15.30 -6.49
N GLY A 714 21.11 -16.14 -5.88
CA GLY A 714 21.03 -17.58 -6.19
C GLY A 714 22.07 -18.49 -5.53
N VAL A 715 22.92 -18.00 -4.62
CA VAL A 715 24.03 -18.79 -4.02
C VAL A 715 23.84 -19.08 -2.52
N GLY A 716 22.71 -18.70 -1.94
CA GLY A 716 22.45 -18.81 -0.49
C GLY A 716 23.16 -17.71 0.34
N PRO A 717 23.06 -17.76 1.67
CA PRO A 717 23.69 -16.76 2.54
C PRO A 717 25.21 -16.77 2.37
N ALA A 718 25.83 -15.64 2.00
CA ALA A 718 27.28 -15.49 2.04
C ALA A 718 27.79 -15.51 3.50
N ASP A 719 29.09 -15.80 3.71
CA ASP A 719 29.74 -15.81 5.05
C ASP A 719 29.43 -14.53 5.85
N PHE A 720 29.34 -13.41 5.13
CA PHE A 720 28.90 -12.10 5.57
C PHE A 720 27.56 -12.12 6.34
N CYS A 721 26.56 -12.87 5.85
CA CYS A 721 25.22 -12.97 6.43
C CYS A 721 25.17 -13.89 7.66
N THR A 722 26.13 -14.82 7.77
CA THR A 722 26.17 -15.80 8.86
C THR A 722 27.05 -15.35 10.03
N THR A 723 28.09 -14.55 9.76
CA THR A 723 29.07 -14.13 10.78
C THR A 723 29.07 -12.62 11.05
N GLY A 724 28.63 -11.80 10.09
CA GLY A 724 28.67 -10.35 10.21
C GLY A 724 27.59 -9.76 11.11
N CYS A 725 27.96 -8.74 11.88
CA CYS A 725 27.06 -8.04 12.81
C CYS A 725 26.87 -6.59 12.35
N TYR A 726 25.91 -6.34 11.46
CA TYR A 726 25.73 -5.02 10.83
C TYR A 726 24.60 -4.20 11.45
N GLY A 727 24.63 -2.89 11.23
CA GLY A 727 23.55 -1.98 11.59
C GLY A 727 23.54 -0.71 10.75
N LEU A 728 22.40 -0.02 10.77
CA LEU A 728 22.25 1.30 10.16
C LEU A 728 22.37 2.38 11.22
N LYS A 729 23.40 3.20 11.13
CA LYS A 729 23.62 4.36 11.99
C LYS A 729 22.88 5.56 11.43
N ASP A 730 22.03 6.19 12.24
CA ASP A 730 21.30 7.40 11.86
C ASP A 730 22.05 8.69 12.25
N ARG A 731 21.46 9.84 11.88
CA ARG A 731 21.97 11.18 12.24
C ARG A 731 21.99 11.47 13.74
N MET A 732 21.19 10.76 14.54
CA MET A 732 21.16 10.85 16.00
C MET A 732 22.16 9.88 16.66
N LYS A 733 22.96 9.19 15.84
CA LYS A 733 23.96 8.19 16.23
C LYS A 733 23.36 6.90 16.79
N PHE A 734 22.05 6.68 16.67
CA PHE A 734 21.46 5.38 16.97
C PHE A 734 21.83 4.37 15.90
N VAL A 735 22.17 3.15 16.31
CA VAL A 735 22.48 2.04 15.42
C VAL A 735 21.34 1.04 15.44
N PHE A 736 20.65 0.88 14.31
CA PHE A 736 19.55 -0.06 14.12
C PHE A 736 20.11 -1.40 13.61
N PRO A 737 20.05 -2.49 14.39
CA PRO A 737 20.63 -3.77 13.98
C PRO A 737 19.99 -4.35 12.72
N ILE A 738 20.82 -5.00 11.90
CA ILE A 738 20.39 -5.78 10.74
C ILE A 738 20.57 -7.26 11.05
N GLU A 739 19.55 -8.06 10.73
CA GLU A 739 19.66 -9.52 10.64
C GLU A 739 19.08 -9.99 9.29
N THR A 740 19.51 -11.17 8.82
CA THR A 740 19.05 -11.76 7.57
C THR A 740 18.49 -13.16 7.83
N ASP A 741 17.27 -13.43 7.37
CA ASP A 741 16.61 -14.74 7.57
C ASP A 741 17.10 -15.82 6.59
N GLN A 742 16.56 -17.04 6.73
CA GLN A 742 16.89 -18.20 5.90
C GLN A 742 16.53 -18.04 4.41
N TYR A 743 15.74 -17.04 4.06
CA TYR A 743 15.31 -16.74 2.70
C TYR A 743 16.00 -15.49 2.14
N CYS A 744 17.08 -15.03 2.80
CA CYS A 744 17.84 -13.84 2.44
C CYS A 744 17.05 -12.52 2.55
N ARG A 745 16.00 -12.47 3.39
CA ARG A 745 15.28 -11.22 3.69
C ARG A 745 15.94 -10.49 4.84
N MET A 746 16.09 -9.18 4.68
CA MET A 746 16.69 -8.32 5.69
C MET A 746 15.63 -7.84 6.69
N TYR A 747 15.96 -7.93 7.97
CA TYR A 747 15.18 -7.38 9.08
C TYR A 747 15.97 -6.25 9.71
N LEU A 748 15.30 -5.11 9.89
CA LEU A 748 15.85 -4.00 10.66
C LEU A 748 15.20 -3.99 12.04
N TYR A 749 16.01 -4.09 13.08
CA TYR A 749 15.56 -4.06 14.46
C TYR A 749 15.71 -2.68 15.09
N ASN A 750 14.98 -2.45 16.17
CA ASN A 750 15.09 -1.23 16.94
C ASN A 750 16.47 -1.12 17.60
N SER A 751 16.98 0.11 17.73
CA SER A 751 18.27 0.38 18.37
C SER A 751 18.27 0.11 19.87
N LYS A 752 17.09 0.07 20.50
CA LYS A 752 16.90 -0.20 21.93
C LYS A 752 15.93 -1.35 22.15
N ASP A 753 16.14 -2.09 23.23
CA ASP A 753 15.20 -3.14 23.63
C ASP A 753 13.93 -2.53 24.23
N LEU A 754 12.79 -3.14 23.91
CA LEU A 754 11.57 -2.89 24.65
C LEU A 754 11.78 -3.40 26.09
N CYS A 755 11.35 -2.63 27.09
CA CYS A 755 11.35 -3.11 28.47
C CYS A 755 10.23 -2.45 29.28
N LEU A 756 9.32 -3.28 29.80
CA LEU A 756 8.16 -2.87 30.57
C LEU A 756 8.09 -3.53 31.95
N VAL A 757 9.24 -3.98 32.47
CA VAL A 757 9.32 -4.67 33.77
C VAL A 757 8.74 -3.83 34.93
N GLU A 758 8.96 -2.51 34.89
CA GLU A 758 8.41 -1.53 35.84
C GLU A 758 6.89 -1.39 35.79
N HIS A 759 6.24 -2.00 34.80
CA HIS A 759 4.81 -1.85 34.52
C HIS A 759 4.08 -3.20 34.48
N LEU A 760 4.72 -4.28 34.96
CA LEU A 760 4.11 -5.61 34.98
C LEU A 760 2.79 -5.63 35.76
N SER A 761 2.71 -4.97 36.92
CA SER A 761 1.47 -4.89 37.69
C SER A 761 0.32 -4.26 36.89
N SER A 762 0.61 -3.24 36.07
CA SER A 762 -0.38 -2.63 35.18
C SER A 762 -0.89 -3.62 34.13
N PHE A 763 -0.03 -4.47 33.58
CA PHE A 763 -0.44 -5.52 32.64
C PHE A 763 -1.26 -6.63 33.30
N LEU A 764 -0.93 -7.01 34.53
CA LEU A 764 -1.73 -7.94 35.31
C LEU A 764 -3.14 -7.38 35.60
N ASP A 765 -3.22 -6.08 35.92
CA ASP A 765 -4.50 -5.39 36.19
C ASP A 765 -5.43 -5.33 34.95
N LEU A 766 -4.87 -5.39 33.73
CA LEU A 766 -5.60 -5.52 32.47
C LEU A 766 -6.23 -6.90 32.26
N GLY A 767 -5.77 -7.93 32.99
CA GLY A 767 -6.26 -9.31 32.84
C GLY A 767 -5.75 -10.01 31.58
N LEU A 768 -4.52 -9.70 31.13
CA LEU A 768 -3.88 -10.41 30.03
C LEU A 768 -3.48 -11.84 30.42
N ASN A 769 -3.56 -12.74 29.46
CA ASN A 769 -3.27 -14.17 29.67
C ASN A 769 -1.79 -14.48 29.47
N SER A 770 -1.08 -13.68 28.68
CA SER A 770 0.33 -13.89 28.34
C SER A 770 1.08 -12.57 28.21
N LEU A 771 2.34 -12.56 28.67
CA LEU A 771 3.31 -11.50 28.42
C LEU A 771 4.52 -12.12 27.71
N ARG A 772 4.86 -11.59 26.53
CA ARG A 772 5.90 -12.15 25.67
C ARG A 772 7.22 -11.39 25.75
N ILE A 773 8.31 -12.15 25.83
CA ILE A 773 9.67 -11.71 25.57
C ILE A 773 10.03 -12.07 24.12
N GLU A 774 10.35 -11.04 23.33
CA GLU A 774 10.68 -11.15 21.90
C GLU A 774 12.21 -11.25 21.72
N ALA A 775 12.73 -12.47 21.65
CA ALA A 775 14.18 -12.72 21.67
C ALA A 775 14.67 -13.62 20.51
N GLY A 776 13.95 -13.64 19.39
CA GLY A 776 14.27 -14.48 18.23
C GLY A 776 15.68 -14.26 17.64
N ASN A 777 16.26 -13.06 17.79
CA ASN A 777 17.60 -12.71 17.31
C ASN A 777 18.67 -12.65 18.44
N ARG A 778 18.38 -13.21 19.61
CA ARG A 778 19.25 -13.12 20.80
C ARG A 778 19.80 -14.49 21.17
N ASP A 779 20.97 -14.49 21.81
CA ASP A 779 21.64 -15.70 22.27
C ASP A 779 21.10 -16.23 23.60
N ALA A 780 21.54 -17.43 23.96
CA ALA A 780 21.10 -18.12 25.17
C ALA A 780 21.46 -17.40 26.47
N VAL A 781 22.54 -16.60 26.48
CA VAL A 781 22.96 -15.83 27.66
C VAL A 781 21.99 -14.69 27.92
N TYR A 782 21.66 -13.93 26.87
CA TYR A 782 20.62 -12.91 26.92
C TYR A 782 19.28 -13.53 27.35
N VAL A 783 18.84 -14.58 26.65
CA VAL A 783 17.53 -15.20 26.85
C VAL A 783 17.40 -15.72 28.29
N GLY A 784 18.35 -16.53 28.77
CA GLY A 784 18.29 -17.09 30.11
C GLY A 784 18.35 -16.03 31.21
N GLY A 785 19.13 -14.96 31.02
CA GLY A 785 19.23 -13.86 31.96
C GLY A 785 17.96 -13.03 32.06
N VAL A 786 17.42 -12.62 30.91
CA VAL A 786 16.21 -11.81 30.81
C VAL A 786 14.99 -12.58 31.31
N VAL A 787 14.81 -13.84 30.89
CA VAL A 787 13.66 -14.67 31.30
C VAL A 787 13.65 -14.86 32.81
N ARG A 788 14.81 -15.13 33.43
CA ARG A 788 14.93 -15.32 34.88
C ARG A 788 14.51 -14.07 35.65
N LEU A 789 14.94 -12.89 35.19
CA LEU A 789 14.60 -11.61 35.79
C LEU A 789 13.12 -11.27 35.63
N TYR A 790 12.53 -11.57 34.47
CA TYR A 790 11.09 -11.39 34.26
C TYR A 790 10.25 -12.38 35.05
N ARG A 791 10.70 -13.64 35.20
CA ARG A 791 10.07 -14.63 36.07
C ARG A 791 10.05 -14.13 37.52
N GLU A 792 11.20 -13.72 38.05
CA GLU A 792 11.33 -13.13 39.38
C GLU A 792 10.36 -11.94 39.57
N ALA A 793 10.31 -11.03 38.59
CA ALA A 793 9.43 -9.86 38.65
C ALA A 793 7.93 -10.21 38.54
N LEU A 794 7.57 -11.14 37.66
CA LEU A 794 6.19 -11.56 37.41
C LEU A 794 5.61 -12.31 38.62
N ASP A 795 6.39 -13.19 39.25
CA ASP A 795 5.95 -13.93 40.42
C ASP A 795 5.65 -12.96 41.58
N ARG A 796 6.54 -11.99 41.84
CA ARG A 796 6.31 -10.94 42.84
C ARG A 796 5.12 -10.04 42.51
N ALA A 797 4.96 -9.64 41.25
CA ALA A 797 3.81 -8.86 40.82
C ALA A 797 2.49 -9.62 41.02
N THR A 798 2.49 -10.94 40.78
CA THR A 798 1.34 -11.83 40.97
C THR A 798 0.99 -12.02 42.45
N GLU A 799 1.99 -12.02 43.34
CA GLU A 799 1.83 -11.96 44.81
C GLU A 799 1.25 -10.61 45.30
N GLY A 800 1.07 -9.63 44.39
CA GLY A 800 0.50 -8.31 44.69
C GLY A 800 1.53 -7.23 45.01
N LEU A 801 2.84 -7.49 44.82
CA LEU A 801 3.88 -6.49 45.01
C LEU A 801 3.71 -5.35 44.00
N LYS A 802 3.64 -4.11 44.51
CA LYS A 802 3.59 -2.87 43.72
C LYS A 802 4.78 -1.93 44.03
N ASP A 803 5.84 -2.45 44.65
CA ASP A 803 7.02 -1.66 45.01
C ASP A 803 7.83 -1.27 43.78
N GLU A 804 7.75 0.00 43.39
CA GLU A 804 8.48 0.56 42.26
C GLU A 804 10.01 0.40 42.39
N ARG A 805 10.55 0.41 43.62
CA ARG A 805 12.00 0.27 43.84
C ARG A 805 12.48 -1.12 43.46
N PHE A 806 11.71 -2.15 43.78
CA PHE A 806 12.01 -3.53 43.40
C PHE A 806 12.08 -3.66 41.86
N PHE A 807 11.07 -3.19 41.13
CA PHE A 807 11.08 -3.30 39.67
C PHE A 807 12.18 -2.44 39.01
N ALA A 808 12.51 -1.29 39.59
CA ALA A 808 13.65 -0.47 39.14
C ALA A 808 14.99 -1.21 39.29
N GLN A 809 15.19 -1.95 40.39
CA GLN A 809 16.38 -2.79 40.59
C GLN A 809 16.44 -3.95 39.58
N ILE A 810 15.30 -4.57 39.25
CA ILE A 810 15.24 -5.58 38.18
C ILE A 810 15.65 -4.97 36.84
N LYS A 811 15.15 -3.77 36.52
CA LYS A 811 15.51 -3.06 35.29
C LYS A 811 17.00 -2.72 35.21
N GLU A 812 17.62 -2.33 36.32
CA GLU A 812 19.07 -2.10 36.40
C GLU A 812 19.85 -3.40 36.11
N ARG A 813 19.40 -4.53 36.66
CA ARG A 813 19.98 -5.86 36.34
C ARG A 813 19.79 -6.24 34.87
N LEU A 814 18.63 -5.92 34.28
CA LEU A 814 18.36 -6.13 32.86
C LEU A 814 19.28 -5.30 31.95
N ALA A 815 19.71 -4.11 32.38
CA ALA A 815 20.57 -3.24 31.57
C ALA A 815 21.91 -3.89 31.17
N LYS A 816 22.37 -4.88 31.94
CA LYS A 816 23.56 -5.69 31.61
C LYS A 816 23.43 -6.45 30.29
N PHE A 817 22.20 -6.79 29.89
CA PHE A 817 21.91 -7.53 28.65
C PHE A 817 21.55 -6.60 27.48
N SER A 818 21.29 -5.32 27.76
CA SER A 818 20.83 -4.33 26.78
C SER A 818 21.64 -3.03 26.90
N PRO A 819 22.93 -3.05 26.51
CA PRO A 819 23.83 -1.90 26.70
C PRO A 819 23.38 -0.63 25.96
N GLU A 820 22.64 -0.78 24.87
CA GLU A 820 22.05 0.35 24.11
C GLU A 820 20.84 1.02 24.82
N GLY A 821 20.42 0.43 25.94
CA GLY A 821 19.32 0.89 26.77
C GLY A 821 17.93 0.44 26.30
N PHE A 822 16.92 1.05 26.91
CA PHE A 822 15.52 0.61 26.78
C PHE A 822 14.61 1.66 26.12
N THR A 823 13.53 1.17 25.51
CA THR A 823 12.34 1.93 25.12
C THR A 823 11.09 1.35 25.78
N LYS A 824 10.06 2.18 25.96
CA LYS A 824 8.71 1.75 26.42
C LYS A 824 7.74 1.47 25.27
N GLY A 825 8.19 1.59 24.02
CA GLY A 825 7.34 1.42 22.84
C GLY A 825 6.17 2.42 22.81
N HIS A 826 4.96 1.92 22.51
CA HIS A 826 3.75 2.74 22.38
C HIS A 826 2.74 2.58 23.50
N TYR A 827 2.97 1.72 24.49
CA TYR A 827 2.00 1.42 25.53
C TYR A 827 1.49 2.63 26.31
N PHE A 828 2.28 3.72 26.40
CA PHE A 828 1.88 4.96 27.09
C PHE A 828 1.34 6.04 26.15
N ARG A 829 2.04 6.28 25.04
CA ARG A 829 1.74 7.38 24.11
C ARG A 829 0.73 7.03 23.02
N GLY A 830 0.55 5.73 22.75
CA GLY A 830 -0.12 5.24 21.55
C GLY A 830 0.61 5.63 20.26
N VAL A 831 -0.12 5.53 19.16
CA VAL A 831 0.30 6.04 17.85
C VAL A 831 -0.73 7.04 17.33
N LEU A 832 -0.23 7.99 16.55
CA LEU A 832 -1.05 8.94 15.79
C LEU A 832 -1.65 8.28 14.55
#